data_AF-A0AAD1RD18-F1
#
_entry.id   AF-A0AAD1RD18-F1
#
_cell.length_a   1.000
_cell.length_b   1.000
_cell.length_c   1.000
_cell.angle_alpha   90.00
_cell.angle_beta   90.00
_cell.angle_gamma   90.00
#
_symmetry.space_group_name_H-M   'P 1'
#
loop_
_entity.id
_entity.type
_entity.pdbx_description
1 polymer ?
#
loop_
_entity_poly.entity_id
_entity_poly.type
_entity_poly.pdbx_seq_one_letter_code
_entity_poly.pdbx_strand_id
1 'polypeptide(L)'
;MKWKVARVTLIPLLSFVFFPKTLVGATFLSLEAEKTKQFWNDQAKHTLNTALNLEPITERAKNLILFIGDGMGVPTITAARIYQGQLKGESGEENILAMESFPYVGLSKVYNVDAQVPDSAGTGTAYLCGVKTNSGLLGVTAASKYGICTSANGNEVESILHRAKKAGKSVGIVTTTRVQHASPAAAYAHVANREWYSDNEMTVNMVNSGCKDIAYQLVHNTDINVILGGGRAYMTAKGTPDPEYPTSTSSRGLRKDGLNLTDLWLSKRENARYVWNKEEFDLVDESTTDYLMGLFEPKDMNYELNRNPSSDPSLTEMTEKAIKILSKNPNGFFLFVEGGRIDHGHHDGNAKQSLTEAVELDKAIRRTGELTDESETLTVVTADHSHVFSFGGYTDRGNSILGVAPLRANDGKPYTSVKSLNEQFGDDEYANARKEVLTNMCSRPMQMAVYFCTGAIKDENLFHHYALNVPLYTHFTSPIRRFADVIVHRLLASSIALVSDIWQIDNVVFLPFSFTTTKLADGPHAGYLQLLNLFAYGTYPDYVANKANLPELSGAQKNKLKHLTIVSLASRMKCIPYSVLLKDLEMRNLRELEDLIIEAVYTDIIQGKLDQRNHVLEVDFCIGRDIPKKDISSIVKTLQEWCDGCEAVLMGIEQQVLRANQYKENHIRTQQQIETEVTNIKKTLKATASSSAQDTDQHLAEREGPPLAEQRQPTKKMSKVKGLVSSRH
;
A
#
# COMPACT_ATOMS: atom_id res chain seq x y z
N MET A 1 16.92 -10.80 -57.88
CA MET A 1 17.39 -9.61 -58.63
C MET A 1 17.47 -8.45 -57.63
N LYS A 2 18.63 -7.78 -57.45
CA LYS A 2 18.89 -6.75 -56.40
C LYS A 2 18.58 -7.23 -54.95
N TRP A 3 19.51 -7.76 -54.16
CA TRP A 3 20.77 -7.20 -53.63
C TRP A 3 20.64 -5.82 -52.95
N LYS A 4 20.72 -5.83 -51.61
CA LYS A 4 21.55 -4.94 -50.80
C LYS A 4 22.16 -5.76 -49.65
N VAL A 5 23.38 -5.44 -49.25
CA VAL A 5 24.19 -6.25 -48.32
C VAL A 5 24.89 -5.34 -47.31
N ALA A 6 25.01 -5.84 -46.07
CA ALA A 6 25.88 -5.44 -44.97
C ALA A 6 25.97 -3.96 -44.54
N ARG A 7 25.81 -3.75 -43.23
CA ARG A 7 26.83 -3.03 -42.43
C ARG A 7 27.10 -3.78 -41.13
N VAL A 8 28.24 -4.47 -41.10
CA VAL A 8 28.97 -4.83 -39.88
C VAL A 8 29.99 -3.70 -39.62
N THR A 9 30.58 -3.66 -38.42
CA THR A 9 31.46 -2.60 -37.85
C THR A 9 30.71 -1.37 -37.32
N LEU A 10 31.15 -0.72 -36.23
CA LEU A 10 32.36 -0.92 -35.41
C LEU A 10 32.01 -1.04 -33.91
N ILE A 11 32.76 -1.89 -33.19
CA ILE A 11 32.84 -1.83 -31.72
C ILE A 11 33.95 -0.83 -31.37
N PRO A 12 33.68 0.25 -30.60
CA PRO A 12 34.74 1.05 -30.01
C PRO A 12 35.34 0.30 -28.81
N LEU A 13 36.63 -0.04 -28.86
CA LEU A 13 37.34 -0.43 -27.64
C LEU A 13 37.40 0.79 -26.72
N LEU A 14 36.77 0.69 -25.54
CA LEU A 14 37.08 1.52 -24.39
C LEU A 14 37.86 0.68 -23.38
N SER A 15 38.99 1.23 -22.93
CA SER A 15 40.06 0.49 -22.28
C SER A 15 39.64 -0.21 -20.98
N PHE A 16 40.01 -1.48 -20.84
CA PHE A 16 40.04 -2.15 -19.53
C PHE A 16 41.11 -1.50 -18.64
N VAL A 17 40.73 -0.46 -17.89
CA VAL A 17 41.52 0.04 -16.77
C VAL A 17 41.25 -0.87 -15.58
N PHE A 18 42.25 -1.67 -15.18
CA PHE A 18 42.20 -2.45 -13.96
C PHE A 18 42.14 -1.51 -12.73
N PHE A 19 40.94 -1.25 -12.22
CA PHE A 19 40.77 -0.76 -10.85
C PHE A 19 40.76 -1.95 -9.88
N PRO A 20 41.55 -1.92 -8.78
CA PRO A 20 41.54 -2.97 -7.78
C PRO A 20 40.20 -2.98 -7.02
N LYS A 21 39.74 -4.17 -6.61
CA LYS A 21 38.49 -4.33 -5.84
C LYS A 21 38.59 -3.64 -4.46
N THR A 22 37.94 -2.49 -4.31
CA THR A 22 37.60 -1.90 -3.01
C THR A 22 36.08 -1.74 -2.92
N LEU A 23 35.43 -2.66 -2.18
CA LEU A 23 33.97 -2.86 -2.19
C LEU A 23 33.14 -1.76 -1.46
N VAL A 24 33.72 -0.57 -1.29
CA VAL A 24 33.20 0.51 -0.43
C VAL A 24 32.77 1.75 -1.27
N GLY A 25 33.14 1.81 -2.55
CA GLY A 25 32.93 3.00 -3.38
C GLY A 25 31.54 3.16 -4.01
N ALA A 26 30.77 2.08 -4.19
CA ALA A 26 29.55 2.13 -5.01
C ALA A 26 28.40 2.90 -4.34
N THR A 27 28.08 2.57 -3.08
CA THR A 27 26.97 3.20 -2.32
C THR A 27 27.22 4.66 -1.97
N PHE A 28 28.48 5.08 -1.82
CA PHE A 28 28.81 6.49 -1.63
C PHE A 28 28.57 7.34 -2.90
N LEU A 29 28.63 6.75 -4.10
CA LEU A 29 28.45 7.49 -5.36
C LEU A 29 26.97 7.77 -5.68
N SER A 30 26.04 6.89 -5.31
CA SER A 30 24.59 7.15 -5.49
C SER A 30 24.09 8.25 -4.54
N LEU A 31 24.44 8.17 -3.25
CA LEU A 31 23.97 9.10 -2.22
C LEU A 31 24.48 10.54 -2.42
N GLU A 32 25.65 10.75 -3.03
CA GLU A 32 26.11 12.08 -3.43
C GLU A 32 25.41 12.57 -4.72
N ALA A 33 25.10 11.67 -5.67
CA ALA A 33 24.37 12.04 -6.89
C ALA A 33 22.92 12.47 -6.59
N GLU A 34 22.24 11.79 -5.66
CA GLU A 34 20.90 12.13 -5.16
C GLU A 34 20.79 13.55 -4.57
N LYS A 35 21.90 14.17 -4.13
CA LYS A 35 21.88 15.57 -3.67
C LYS A 35 21.69 16.57 -4.82
N THR A 36 21.80 16.13 -6.07
CA THR A 36 21.66 16.98 -7.24
C THR A 36 20.25 16.91 -7.83
N LYS A 37 19.68 18.06 -8.20
CA LYS A 37 18.42 18.08 -8.98
C LYS A 37 18.55 17.38 -10.34
N GLN A 38 19.77 17.22 -10.85
CA GLN A 38 20.02 16.59 -12.14
C GLN A 38 19.74 15.09 -12.10
N PHE A 39 20.17 14.38 -11.05
CA PHE A 39 19.91 12.95 -10.86
C PHE A 39 18.40 12.63 -10.94
N TRP A 40 17.59 13.31 -10.13
CA TRP A 40 16.14 13.13 -10.11
C TRP A 40 15.48 13.52 -11.44
N ASN A 41 15.93 14.61 -12.07
CA ASN A 41 15.42 15.03 -13.37
C ASN A 41 15.74 14.01 -14.48
N ASP A 42 16.90 13.37 -14.46
CA ASP A 42 17.30 12.40 -15.50
C ASP A 42 16.65 11.03 -15.26
N GLN A 43 16.49 10.61 -14.00
CA GLN A 43 15.66 9.46 -13.63
C GLN A 43 14.20 9.67 -14.10
N ALA A 44 13.61 10.83 -13.81
CA ALA A 44 12.24 11.15 -14.22
C ALA A 44 12.08 11.20 -15.75
N LYS A 45 13.05 11.77 -16.49
CA LYS A 45 13.06 11.72 -17.97
C LYS A 45 13.15 10.29 -18.49
N HIS A 46 13.98 9.44 -17.89
CA HIS A 46 14.09 8.04 -18.27
C HIS A 46 12.77 7.30 -18.06
N THR A 47 12.17 7.41 -16.87
CA THR A 47 10.85 6.82 -16.56
C THR A 47 9.75 7.33 -17.50
N LEU A 48 9.71 8.64 -17.79
CA LEU A 48 8.77 9.23 -18.74
C LEU A 48 8.96 8.69 -20.17
N ASN A 49 10.22 8.58 -20.63
CA ASN A 49 10.52 8.01 -21.94
C ASN A 49 10.10 6.52 -22.01
N THR A 50 10.35 5.73 -20.96
CA THR A 50 9.88 4.34 -20.91
C THR A 50 8.35 4.25 -20.96
N ALA A 51 7.65 5.10 -20.22
CA ALA A 51 6.18 5.15 -20.23
C ALA A 51 5.60 5.64 -21.57
N LEU A 52 6.29 6.53 -22.29
CA LEU A 52 5.88 7.03 -23.62
C LEU A 52 6.14 6.02 -24.75
N ASN A 53 7.00 5.02 -24.55
CA ASN A 53 7.28 3.95 -25.51
C ASN A 53 6.58 2.62 -25.15
N LEU A 54 5.67 2.63 -24.17
CA LEU A 54 4.93 1.44 -23.74
C LEU A 54 3.73 1.18 -24.68
N GLU A 55 3.92 0.25 -25.60
CA GLU A 55 2.86 -0.19 -26.53
C GLU A 55 2.04 -1.37 -25.95
N PRO A 56 0.69 -1.39 -26.11
CA PRO A 56 -0.13 -2.51 -25.69
C PRO A 56 0.09 -3.77 -26.54
N ILE A 57 0.42 -4.89 -25.91
CA ILE A 57 0.38 -6.22 -26.54
C ILE A 57 -1.09 -6.58 -26.77
N THR A 58 -1.51 -6.60 -28.04
CA THR A 58 -2.90 -6.88 -28.46
C THR A 58 -3.12 -8.34 -28.89
N GLU A 59 -2.06 -9.13 -28.97
CA GLU A 59 -2.11 -10.56 -29.29
C GLU A 59 -2.60 -11.42 -28.13
N ARG A 60 -3.10 -12.62 -28.46
CA ARG A 60 -3.65 -13.54 -27.46
C ARG A 60 -2.54 -14.29 -26.72
N ALA A 61 -2.41 -14.03 -25.42
CA ALA A 61 -1.52 -14.77 -24.53
C ALA A 61 -1.69 -16.31 -24.68
N LYS A 62 -0.57 -16.97 -25.01
CA LYS A 62 -0.42 -18.43 -25.07
C LYS A 62 -0.13 -19.00 -23.68
N ASN A 63 0.71 -18.33 -22.89
CA ASN A 63 1.01 -18.74 -21.53
C ASN A 63 0.37 -17.77 -20.53
N LEU A 64 -0.06 -18.30 -19.38
CA LEU A 64 -0.67 -17.55 -18.30
C LEU A 64 0.05 -17.90 -16.99
N ILE A 65 0.58 -16.91 -16.28
CA ILE A 65 1.28 -17.14 -15.01
C ILE A 65 0.71 -16.20 -13.94
N LEU A 66 0.29 -16.77 -12.81
CA LEU A 66 -0.22 -16.02 -11.67
C LEU A 66 0.67 -16.25 -10.45
N PHE A 67 1.35 -15.19 -10.02
CA PHE A 67 2.08 -15.14 -8.75
C PHE A 67 1.19 -14.55 -7.66
N ILE A 68 1.04 -15.29 -6.56
CA ILE A 68 0.45 -14.83 -5.31
C ILE A 68 1.54 -14.73 -4.24
N GLY A 69 1.70 -13.54 -3.66
CA GLY A 69 2.27 -13.43 -2.32
C GLY A 69 1.13 -13.45 -1.32
N ASP A 70 0.94 -14.57 -0.60
CA ASP A 70 -0.14 -14.70 0.38
C ASP A 70 0.09 -13.66 1.50
N GLY A 71 -0.91 -12.84 1.78
CA GLY A 71 -0.78 -11.70 2.70
C GLY A 71 0.20 -10.58 2.29
N MET A 72 0.79 -10.59 1.09
CA MET A 72 1.85 -9.67 0.63
C MET A 72 1.34 -8.28 0.23
N GLY A 73 0.81 -7.52 1.20
CA GLY A 73 0.31 -6.17 0.98
C GLY A 73 1.39 -5.14 0.62
N VAL A 74 0.96 -3.94 0.19
CA VAL A 74 1.84 -2.81 -0.18
C VAL A 74 2.92 -2.47 0.87
N PRO A 75 2.65 -2.52 2.19
CA PRO A 75 3.70 -2.34 3.20
C PRO A 75 4.76 -3.44 3.15
N THR A 76 4.35 -4.71 2.94
CA THR A 76 5.24 -5.87 2.79
C THR A 76 6.11 -5.75 1.55
N ILE A 77 5.53 -5.41 0.38
CA ILE A 77 6.27 -5.18 -0.87
C ILE A 77 7.35 -4.10 -0.66
N THR A 78 6.98 -2.97 -0.06
CA THR A 78 7.92 -1.86 0.15
C THR A 78 9.04 -2.23 1.14
N ALA A 79 8.72 -2.95 2.21
CA ALA A 79 9.72 -3.44 3.15
C ALA A 79 10.63 -4.53 2.54
N ALA A 80 10.09 -5.38 1.65
CA ALA A 80 10.85 -6.41 0.92
C ALA A 80 11.80 -5.80 -0.12
N ARG A 81 11.39 -4.72 -0.80
CA ARG A 81 12.26 -3.91 -1.68
C ARG A 81 13.50 -3.41 -0.93
N ILE A 82 13.27 -2.79 0.23
CA ILE A 82 14.33 -2.28 1.11
C ILE A 82 15.22 -3.43 1.59
N TYR A 83 14.62 -4.52 2.08
CA TYR A 83 15.35 -5.69 2.54
C TYR A 83 16.24 -6.30 1.44
N GLN A 84 15.73 -6.43 0.21
CA GLN A 84 16.48 -6.99 -0.91
C GLN A 84 17.67 -6.12 -1.33
N GLY A 85 17.54 -4.79 -1.31
CA GLY A 85 18.66 -3.88 -1.57
C GLY A 85 19.72 -3.91 -0.46
N GLN A 86 19.27 -3.94 0.80
CA GLN A 86 20.18 -4.07 1.95
C GLN A 86 20.95 -5.40 1.93
N LEU A 87 20.35 -6.48 1.45
CA LEU A 87 21.04 -7.76 1.20
C LEU A 87 22.08 -7.71 0.06
N LYS A 88 22.01 -6.72 -0.85
CA LYS A 88 23.05 -6.44 -1.87
C LYS A 88 24.15 -5.50 -1.36
N GLY A 89 23.97 -4.89 -0.19
CA GLY A 89 24.85 -3.84 0.34
C GLY A 89 24.51 -2.43 -0.16
N GLU A 90 23.29 -2.24 -0.70
CA GLU A 90 22.70 -0.96 -1.09
C GLU A 90 21.96 -0.32 0.11
N SER A 91 21.48 0.92 0.01
CA SER A 91 20.62 1.50 1.08
C SER A 91 19.22 0.87 1.07
N GLY A 92 18.72 0.58 -0.14
CA GLY A 92 17.61 -0.33 -0.42
C GLY A 92 16.27 0.33 -0.71
N GLU A 93 16.05 1.58 -0.31
CA GLU A 93 14.82 2.30 -0.67
C GLU A 93 14.75 2.62 -2.18
N GLU A 94 15.92 2.73 -2.82
CA GLU A 94 16.14 2.89 -4.26
C GLU A 94 16.18 1.58 -5.07
N ASN A 95 16.21 0.43 -4.40
CA ASN A 95 16.19 -0.87 -5.07
C ASN A 95 14.86 -1.06 -5.81
N ILE A 96 14.85 -1.91 -6.86
CA ILE A 96 13.64 -2.24 -7.61
C ILE A 96 13.47 -3.77 -7.59
N LEU A 97 12.33 -4.24 -7.09
CA LEU A 97 11.93 -5.65 -7.17
C LEU A 97 11.59 -6.02 -8.63
N ALA A 98 11.75 -7.28 -9.02
CA ALA A 98 11.32 -7.74 -10.34
C ALA A 98 9.80 -7.61 -10.55
N MET A 99 8.99 -7.71 -9.48
CA MET A 99 7.56 -7.37 -9.54
C MET A 99 7.27 -5.88 -9.77
N GLU A 100 8.24 -4.99 -9.57
CA GLU A 100 8.10 -3.53 -9.68
C GLU A 100 8.56 -2.98 -11.03
N SER A 101 9.22 -3.80 -11.87
CA SER A 101 9.43 -3.50 -13.29
C SER A 101 8.21 -3.79 -14.18
N PHE A 102 7.11 -4.32 -13.62
CA PHE A 102 5.88 -4.58 -14.38
C PHE A 102 5.21 -3.27 -14.82
N PRO A 103 4.90 -3.09 -16.12
CA PRO A 103 4.44 -1.79 -16.64
C PRO A 103 2.99 -1.43 -16.28
N TYR A 104 2.20 -2.37 -15.77
CA TYR A 104 0.79 -2.18 -15.45
C TYR A 104 0.51 -2.52 -13.97
N VAL A 105 0.00 -1.54 -13.22
CA VAL A 105 -0.32 -1.69 -11.79
C VAL A 105 -1.79 -1.35 -11.54
N GLY A 106 -2.47 -2.19 -10.74
CA GLY A 106 -3.85 -2.00 -10.31
C GLY A 106 -4.04 -2.36 -8.84
N LEU A 107 -5.16 -1.96 -8.24
CA LEU A 107 -5.47 -2.23 -6.84
C LEU A 107 -6.68 -3.16 -6.72
N SER A 108 -6.48 -4.30 -6.03
CA SER A 108 -7.53 -5.27 -5.74
C SER A 108 -8.36 -4.86 -4.51
N LYS A 109 -9.64 -5.26 -4.48
CA LYS A 109 -10.52 -5.08 -3.31
C LYS A 109 -10.87 -6.45 -2.75
N VAL A 110 -10.20 -6.84 -1.67
CA VAL A 110 -10.02 -8.25 -1.28
C VAL A 110 -11.16 -8.90 -0.48
N TYR A 111 -12.02 -8.10 0.17
CA TYR A 111 -13.17 -8.54 1.02
C TYR A 111 -13.90 -9.82 0.56
N ASN A 112 -14.24 -10.74 1.47
CA ASN A 112 -15.15 -11.85 1.17
C ASN A 112 -16.61 -11.35 1.19
N VAL A 113 -17.57 -12.18 0.79
CA VAL A 113 -19.00 -11.78 0.74
C VAL A 113 -19.56 -11.50 2.14
N ASP A 114 -19.04 -12.20 3.15
CA ASP A 114 -19.39 -12.10 4.57
C ASP A 114 -18.37 -11.30 5.41
N ALA A 115 -17.10 -11.22 4.99
CA ALA A 115 -16.00 -10.65 5.78
C ALA A 115 -15.27 -9.48 5.11
N GLN A 116 -15.15 -8.35 5.82
CA GLN A 116 -14.44 -7.14 5.33
C GLN A 116 -12.92 -7.36 5.23
N VAL A 117 -12.34 -7.98 6.26
CA VAL A 117 -11.00 -8.59 6.21
C VAL A 117 -11.22 -10.05 5.81
N PRO A 118 -10.68 -10.51 4.66
CA PRO A 118 -10.94 -11.85 4.15
C PRO A 118 -9.97 -12.89 4.72
N ASP A 119 -10.14 -14.15 4.31
CA ASP A 119 -9.12 -15.20 4.39
C ASP A 119 -8.70 -15.71 2.99
N SER A 120 -7.56 -16.40 2.94
CA SER A 120 -6.96 -16.97 1.72
C SER A 120 -7.84 -17.94 0.92
N ALA A 121 -8.89 -18.54 1.50
CA ALA A 121 -9.82 -19.41 0.77
C ALA A 121 -10.85 -18.61 -0.04
N GLY A 122 -11.49 -17.64 0.61
CA GLY A 122 -12.47 -16.79 -0.03
C GLY A 122 -11.84 -15.84 -1.07
N THR A 123 -10.59 -15.41 -0.87
CA THR A 123 -9.79 -14.69 -1.88
C THR A 123 -9.31 -15.62 -2.99
N GLY A 124 -8.82 -16.82 -2.67
CA GLY A 124 -8.45 -17.88 -3.61
C GLY A 124 -9.54 -18.12 -4.66
N THR A 125 -10.77 -18.37 -4.20
CA THR A 125 -11.93 -18.55 -5.08
C THR A 125 -12.21 -17.31 -5.95
N ALA A 126 -11.98 -16.10 -5.42
CA ALA A 126 -12.18 -14.86 -6.16
C ALA A 126 -11.15 -14.66 -7.29
N TYR A 127 -9.84 -14.91 -7.06
CA TYR A 127 -8.81 -14.68 -8.07
C TYR A 127 -8.59 -15.86 -9.02
N LEU A 128 -8.86 -17.12 -8.61
CA LEU A 128 -8.77 -18.29 -9.49
C LEU A 128 -10.07 -18.61 -10.22
N CYS A 129 -11.25 -18.50 -9.58
CA CYS A 129 -12.52 -18.80 -10.25
C CYS A 129 -13.20 -17.55 -10.84
N GLY A 130 -12.91 -16.35 -10.32
CA GLY A 130 -13.55 -15.10 -10.74
C GLY A 130 -14.87 -14.81 -10.01
N VAL A 131 -15.15 -15.52 -8.91
CA VAL A 131 -16.39 -15.42 -8.13
C VAL A 131 -16.04 -15.23 -6.65
N LYS A 132 -16.56 -14.18 -6.02
CA LYS A 132 -16.41 -14.00 -4.57
C LYS A 132 -17.29 -14.98 -3.80
N THR A 133 -16.75 -15.46 -2.68
CA THR A 133 -17.44 -16.38 -1.78
C THR A 133 -17.30 -15.95 -0.32
N ASN A 134 -17.82 -16.75 0.61
CA ASN A 134 -17.71 -16.53 2.06
C ASN A 134 -16.34 -16.98 2.58
N SER A 135 -15.95 -16.55 3.77
CA SER A 135 -14.68 -16.93 4.37
C SER A 135 -14.58 -18.45 4.64
N GLY A 136 -13.38 -19.00 4.43
CA GLY A 136 -13.06 -20.42 4.64
C GLY A 136 -13.62 -21.38 3.59
N LEU A 137 -14.22 -20.89 2.51
CA LEU A 137 -14.78 -21.70 1.40
C LEU A 137 -13.85 -21.71 0.19
N LEU A 138 -13.72 -22.87 -0.46
CA LEU A 138 -12.87 -23.06 -1.65
C LEU A 138 -13.70 -23.49 -2.85
N GLY A 139 -13.53 -22.79 -3.98
CA GLY A 139 -14.06 -23.21 -5.28
C GLY A 139 -15.59 -23.25 -5.36
N VAL A 140 -16.32 -22.60 -4.44
CA VAL A 140 -17.79 -22.60 -4.38
C VAL A 140 -18.36 -21.20 -4.18
N THR A 141 -19.62 -20.95 -4.57
CA THR A 141 -20.30 -19.65 -4.37
C THR A 141 -20.65 -19.38 -2.90
N ALA A 142 -20.91 -18.10 -2.58
CA ALA A 142 -21.40 -17.64 -1.29
C ALA A 142 -22.77 -18.20 -0.84
N ALA A 143 -23.46 -18.99 -1.67
CA ALA A 143 -24.65 -19.74 -1.23
C ALA A 143 -24.26 -20.98 -0.39
N SER A 144 -23.01 -21.43 -0.49
CA SER A 144 -22.43 -22.46 0.38
C SER A 144 -22.20 -21.94 1.80
N LYS A 145 -22.26 -22.83 2.78
CA LYS A 145 -22.18 -22.52 4.22
C LYS A 145 -21.01 -23.24 4.86
N TYR A 146 -20.17 -22.49 5.58
CA TYR A 146 -18.96 -23.00 6.22
C TYR A 146 -19.23 -24.24 7.08
N GLY A 147 -18.41 -25.29 6.90
CA GLY A 147 -18.52 -26.58 7.56
C GLY A 147 -19.66 -27.50 7.09
N ILE A 148 -20.65 -26.99 6.34
CA ILE A 148 -21.79 -27.78 5.85
C ILE A 148 -21.49 -28.31 4.44
N CYS A 149 -20.81 -29.46 4.36
CA CYS A 149 -20.32 -30.00 3.08
C CYS A 149 -21.41 -30.05 1.98
N THR A 150 -22.60 -30.56 2.29
CA THR A 150 -23.69 -30.73 1.32
C THR A 150 -24.23 -29.43 0.73
N SER A 151 -23.81 -28.26 1.25
CA SER A 151 -24.11 -26.96 0.65
C SER A 151 -23.17 -26.56 -0.50
N ALA A 152 -22.03 -27.24 -0.67
CA ALA A 152 -21.15 -27.07 -1.82
C ALA A 152 -21.77 -27.63 -3.12
N ASN A 153 -22.58 -28.67 -3.00
CA ASN A 153 -23.20 -29.39 -4.13
C ASN A 153 -24.09 -28.46 -4.97
N GLY A 154 -23.75 -28.27 -6.25
CA GLY A 154 -24.46 -27.36 -7.16
C GLY A 154 -24.06 -25.88 -7.01
N ASN A 155 -23.06 -25.57 -6.17
CA ASN A 155 -22.49 -24.24 -5.98
C ASN A 155 -21.01 -24.16 -6.42
N GLU A 156 -20.48 -25.18 -7.10
CA GLU A 156 -19.10 -25.25 -7.57
C GLU A 156 -18.82 -24.23 -8.69
N VAL A 157 -17.61 -23.65 -8.72
CA VAL A 157 -17.18 -22.68 -9.74
C VAL A 157 -15.84 -23.06 -10.38
N GLU A 158 -15.80 -23.19 -11.72
CA GLU A 158 -14.59 -23.60 -12.46
C GLU A 158 -13.44 -22.59 -12.32
N SER A 159 -12.29 -23.04 -11.84
CA SER A 159 -11.06 -22.23 -11.79
C SER A 159 -10.52 -21.92 -13.20
N ILE A 160 -9.65 -20.93 -13.30
CA ILE A 160 -8.88 -20.64 -14.52
C ILE A 160 -7.93 -21.81 -14.86
N LEU A 161 -7.41 -22.52 -13.86
CA LEU A 161 -6.60 -23.72 -14.04
C LEU A 161 -7.41 -24.85 -14.71
N HIS A 162 -8.63 -25.13 -14.23
CA HIS A 162 -9.52 -26.11 -14.85
C HIS A 162 -9.86 -25.71 -16.29
N ARG A 163 -10.25 -24.45 -16.50
CA ARG A 163 -10.57 -23.89 -17.83
C ARG A 163 -9.37 -23.91 -18.79
N ALA A 164 -8.14 -23.73 -18.30
CA ALA A 164 -6.93 -23.84 -19.09
C ALA A 164 -6.68 -25.29 -19.56
N LYS A 165 -6.78 -26.28 -18.64
CA LYS A 165 -6.63 -27.70 -19.00
C LYS A 165 -7.70 -28.14 -19.99
N LYS A 166 -8.95 -27.73 -19.76
CA LYS A 166 -10.11 -27.91 -20.65
C LYS A 166 -9.94 -27.27 -22.04
N ALA A 167 -9.09 -26.25 -22.15
CA ALA A 167 -8.68 -25.61 -23.40
C ALA A 167 -7.40 -26.22 -24.03
N GLY A 168 -6.95 -27.39 -23.57
CA GLY A 168 -5.80 -28.12 -24.13
C GLY A 168 -4.43 -27.62 -23.67
N LYS A 169 -4.37 -26.69 -22.71
CA LYS A 169 -3.12 -26.20 -22.11
C LYS A 169 -2.60 -27.18 -21.05
N SER A 170 -1.29 -27.23 -20.85
CA SER A 170 -0.71 -27.88 -19.66
C SER A 170 -0.93 -26.98 -18.45
N VAL A 171 -1.07 -27.54 -17.25
CA VAL A 171 -1.34 -26.73 -16.05
C VAL A 171 -0.50 -27.14 -14.85
N GLY A 172 -0.08 -26.17 -14.03
CA GLY A 172 0.73 -26.42 -12.85
C GLY A 172 0.44 -25.53 -11.64
N ILE A 173 0.85 -26.03 -10.48
CA ILE A 173 0.77 -25.42 -9.15
C ILE A 173 2.15 -25.52 -8.51
N VAL A 174 2.67 -24.40 -8.00
CA VAL A 174 3.91 -24.30 -7.25
C VAL A 174 3.67 -23.46 -5.99
N THR A 175 4.07 -23.92 -4.81
CA THR A 175 3.87 -23.18 -3.55
C THR A 175 4.91 -23.53 -2.48
N THR A 176 5.20 -22.62 -1.55
CA THR A 176 5.93 -22.93 -0.31
C THR A 176 5.04 -23.44 0.83
N THR A 177 3.73 -23.57 0.63
CA THR A 177 2.81 -24.22 1.58
C THR A 177 2.59 -25.70 1.23
N ARG A 178 1.77 -26.41 2.00
CA ARG A 178 1.20 -27.69 1.56
C ARG A 178 0.38 -27.47 0.29
N VAL A 179 0.49 -28.32 -0.73
CA VAL A 179 -0.27 -28.14 -2.00
C VAL A 179 -1.80 -28.23 -1.82
N GLN A 180 -2.26 -28.65 -0.63
CA GLN A 180 -3.64 -28.66 -0.17
C GLN A 180 -4.05 -27.38 0.60
N HIS A 181 -3.20 -26.36 0.71
CA HIS A 181 -3.55 -25.10 1.39
C HIS A 181 -4.63 -24.33 0.62
N ALA A 182 -5.24 -23.32 1.23
CA ALA A 182 -6.37 -22.60 0.65
C ALA A 182 -6.09 -21.99 -0.73
N SER A 183 -5.02 -21.21 -0.84
CA SER A 183 -4.59 -20.52 -2.06
C SER A 183 -4.37 -21.46 -3.27
N PRO A 184 -3.60 -22.59 -3.17
CA PRO A 184 -3.48 -23.55 -4.26
C PRO A 184 -4.73 -24.43 -4.43
N ALA A 185 -5.43 -24.78 -3.34
CA ALA A 185 -6.62 -25.63 -3.41
C ALA A 185 -7.79 -24.97 -4.14
N ALA A 186 -7.94 -23.65 -4.06
CA ALA A 186 -8.93 -22.91 -4.85
C ALA A 186 -8.75 -23.07 -6.38
N ALA A 187 -7.60 -23.59 -6.84
CA ALA A 187 -7.36 -23.88 -8.25
C ALA A 187 -7.97 -25.21 -8.72
N TYR A 188 -8.37 -26.13 -7.83
CA TYR A 188 -8.85 -27.47 -8.20
C TYR A 188 -9.93 -28.08 -7.30
N ALA A 189 -10.10 -27.61 -6.06
CA ALA A 189 -10.99 -28.18 -5.06
C ALA A 189 -12.25 -27.34 -4.85
N HIS A 190 -13.35 -28.04 -4.56
CA HIS A 190 -14.65 -27.49 -4.20
C HIS A 190 -15.00 -28.01 -2.81
N VAL A 191 -14.84 -27.19 -1.76
CA VAL A 191 -15.13 -27.58 -0.37
C VAL A 191 -15.73 -26.44 0.45
N ALA A 192 -16.63 -26.81 1.36
CA ALA A 192 -17.25 -25.91 2.33
C ALA A 192 -16.37 -25.62 3.57
N ASN A 193 -15.12 -26.08 3.60
CA ASN A 193 -14.13 -25.76 4.64
C ASN A 193 -12.70 -25.99 4.13
N ARG A 194 -11.86 -24.96 4.15
CA ARG A 194 -10.42 -25.01 3.82
C ARG A 194 -9.60 -26.00 4.66
N GLU A 195 -10.06 -26.34 5.87
CA GLU A 195 -9.34 -27.24 6.77
C GLU A 195 -9.53 -28.74 6.45
N TRP A 196 -10.31 -29.12 5.44
CA TRP A 196 -10.47 -30.53 5.01
C TRP A 196 -9.33 -31.01 4.10
N TYR A 197 -8.09 -30.86 4.56
CA TYR A 197 -6.88 -31.28 3.83
C TYR A 197 -6.89 -32.77 3.46
N SER A 198 -7.32 -33.62 4.41
CA SER A 198 -7.54 -35.06 4.24
C SER A 198 -8.85 -35.51 4.89
N ASP A 199 -9.21 -36.78 4.70
CA ASP A 199 -10.31 -37.42 5.40
C ASP A 199 -10.08 -37.54 6.93
N ASN A 200 -8.86 -37.27 7.41
CA ASN A 200 -8.57 -37.16 8.84
C ASN A 200 -9.32 -36.00 9.51
N GLU A 201 -9.56 -34.90 8.78
CA GLU A 201 -10.25 -33.70 9.29
C GLU A 201 -11.78 -33.79 9.10
N MET A 202 -12.28 -34.83 8.43
CA MET A 202 -13.70 -35.02 8.09
C MET A 202 -14.41 -36.01 9.03
N THR A 203 -15.74 -35.85 9.15
CA THR A 203 -16.60 -36.82 9.84
C THR A 203 -17.05 -37.94 8.91
N VAL A 204 -17.32 -39.13 9.45
CA VAL A 204 -17.85 -40.27 8.68
C VAL A 204 -19.14 -39.91 7.94
N ASN A 205 -20.01 -39.09 8.55
CA ASN A 205 -21.25 -38.63 7.91
C ASN A 205 -20.99 -37.72 6.69
N MET A 206 -19.94 -36.89 6.71
CA MET A 206 -19.52 -36.11 5.54
C MET A 206 -19.03 -37.03 4.43
N VAL A 207 -18.08 -37.93 4.71
CA VAL A 207 -17.53 -38.87 3.72
C VAL A 207 -18.64 -39.72 3.08
N ASN A 208 -19.58 -40.22 3.89
CA ASN A 208 -20.75 -40.97 3.42
C ASN A 208 -21.76 -40.11 2.62
N SER A 209 -21.76 -38.79 2.79
CA SER A 209 -22.57 -37.84 1.99
C SER A 209 -21.92 -37.49 0.65
N GLY A 210 -20.86 -38.21 0.24
CA GLY A 210 -20.14 -38.01 -1.02
C GLY A 210 -18.97 -37.02 -0.95
N CYS A 211 -18.80 -36.32 0.18
CA CYS A 211 -17.77 -35.31 0.38
C CYS A 211 -16.36 -35.86 0.18
N LYS A 212 -15.50 -35.07 -0.47
CA LYS A 212 -14.08 -35.39 -0.71
C LYS A 212 -13.17 -34.33 -0.12
N ASP A 213 -12.12 -34.80 0.54
CA ASP A 213 -11.04 -33.95 1.04
C ASP A 213 -10.21 -33.33 -0.08
N ILE A 214 -9.46 -32.29 0.24
CA ILE A 214 -8.68 -31.51 -0.72
C ILE A 214 -7.59 -32.38 -1.38
N ALA A 215 -6.88 -33.23 -0.63
CA ALA A 215 -5.88 -34.14 -1.19
C ALA A 215 -6.51 -35.13 -2.20
N TYR A 216 -7.71 -35.67 -1.92
CA TYR A 216 -8.43 -36.50 -2.89
C TYR A 216 -8.81 -35.70 -4.14
N GLN A 217 -9.31 -34.46 -3.98
CA GLN A 217 -9.71 -33.60 -5.09
C GLN A 217 -8.53 -33.20 -5.98
N LEU A 218 -7.33 -32.99 -5.42
CA LEU A 218 -6.07 -32.74 -6.16
C LEU A 218 -5.76 -33.82 -7.21
N VAL A 219 -6.10 -35.07 -6.92
CA VAL A 219 -5.80 -36.23 -7.77
C VAL A 219 -6.93 -36.55 -8.77
N HIS A 220 -8.13 -35.99 -8.57
CA HIS A 220 -9.35 -36.40 -9.29
C HIS A 220 -10.07 -35.30 -10.07
N ASN A 221 -10.09 -34.04 -9.59
CA ASN A 221 -10.94 -33.00 -10.17
C ASN A 221 -10.40 -32.43 -11.48
N THR A 222 -9.09 -32.20 -11.55
CA THR A 222 -8.41 -31.69 -12.74
C THR A 222 -7.10 -32.44 -12.94
N ASP A 223 -6.75 -32.73 -14.19
CA ASP A 223 -5.49 -33.38 -14.52
C ASP A 223 -4.34 -32.36 -14.57
N ILE A 224 -3.64 -32.19 -13.45
CA ILE A 224 -2.53 -31.23 -13.29
C ILE A 224 -1.21 -31.86 -13.75
N ASN A 225 -0.45 -31.15 -14.59
CA ASN A 225 0.85 -31.60 -15.11
C ASN A 225 1.98 -31.40 -14.10
N VAL A 226 2.00 -30.30 -13.35
CA VAL A 226 3.05 -30.03 -12.34
C VAL A 226 2.42 -29.65 -11.01
N ILE A 227 2.78 -30.37 -9.94
CA ILE A 227 2.35 -30.11 -8.56
C ILE A 227 3.62 -30.04 -7.72
N LEU A 228 4.03 -28.87 -7.24
CA LEU A 228 5.24 -28.68 -6.44
C LEU A 228 4.92 -27.90 -5.15
N GLY A 229 5.40 -28.41 -4.02
CA GLY A 229 5.27 -27.76 -2.71
C GLY A 229 5.45 -28.76 -1.57
N GLY A 230 4.81 -28.54 -0.43
CA GLY A 230 4.74 -29.52 0.65
C GLY A 230 3.46 -30.36 0.63
N GLY A 231 3.28 -31.23 1.63
CA GLY A 231 1.98 -31.84 1.95
C GLY A 231 1.94 -33.37 1.92
N ARG A 232 3.07 -34.07 2.10
CA ARG A 232 3.13 -35.55 2.04
C ARG A 232 2.15 -36.25 3.00
N ALA A 233 1.93 -35.69 4.19
CA ALA A 233 1.14 -36.33 5.25
C ALA A 233 -0.34 -36.55 4.87
N TYR A 234 -0.91 -35.71 3.99
CA TYR A 234 -2.31 -35.81 3.56
C TYR A 234 -2.55 -36.84 2.44
N MET A 235 -1.46 -37.34 1.83
CA MET A 235 -1.50 -38.22 0.66
C MET A 235 -1.47 -39.71 1.01
N THR A 236 -1.03 -40.09 2.21
CA THR A 236 -0.75 -41.49 2.59
C THR A 236 -1.53 -41.96 3.81
N ALA A 237 -1.76 -43.28 3.88
CA ALA A 237 -2.48 -43.97 4.95
C ALA A 237 -1.95 -43.65 6.37
N LYS A 238 -2.85 -43.65 7.35
CA LYS A 238 -2.57 -43.25 8.73
C LYS A 238 -1.45 -44.07 9.36
N GLY A 239 -0.37 -43.39 9.74
CA GLY A 239 0.79 -44.00 10.40
C GLY A 239 1.91 -44.44 9.47
N THR A 240 1.76 -44.30 8.15
CA THR A 240 2.87 -44.41 7.18
C THR A 240 4.02 -43.48 7.59
N PRO A 241 5.26 -43.96 7.76
CA PRO A 241 6.41 -43.11 8.03
C PRO A 241 6.64 -42.13 6.88
N ASP A 242 6.99 -40.88 7.20
CA ASP A 242 7.47 -39.92 6.21
C ASP A 242 8.89 -40.33 5.73
N PRO A 243 9.24 -40.20 4.44
CA PRO A 243 10.55 -40.63 3.93
C PRO A 243 11.73 -39.87 4.53
N GLU A 244 11.52 -38.60 4.91
CA GLU A 244 12.55 -37.71 5.46
C GLU A 244 12.54 -37.71 6.98
N TYR A 245 11.34 -37.80 7.57
CA TYR A 245 11.12 -37.79 9.01
C TYR A 245 10.55 -39.12 9.55
N PRO A 246 11.14 -40.29 9.28
CA PRO A 246 10.52 -41.59 9.57
C PRO A 246 10.33 -41.88 11.07
N THR A 247 11.14 -41.25 11.92
CA THR A 247 11.02 -41.34 13.40
C THR A 247 9.98 -40.39 13.97
N SER A 248 9.62 -39.32 13.25
CA SER A 248 8.60 -38.36 13.67
C SER A 248 7.22 -39.02 13.68
N THR A 249 6.43 -38.76 14.72
CA THR A 249 5.04 -39.18 14.80
C THR A 249 4.09 -38.14 14.21
N SER A 250 4.47 -36.86 14.21
CA SER A 250 3.70 -35.72 13.69
C SER A 250 3.83 -35.52 12.18
N SER A 251 4.85 -36.12 11.55
CA SER A 251 5.09 -36.09 10.10
C SER A 251 4.39 -37.22 9.33
N ARG A 252 3.87 -38.24 10.03
CA ARG A 252 3.33 -39.45 9.40
C ARG A 252 2.09 -39.18 8.55
N GLY A 253 1.83 -40.08 7.60
CA GLY A 253 0.58 -40.15 6.86
C GLY A 253 -0.63 -40.10 7.78
N LEU A 254 -1.69 -39.42 7.33
CA LEU A 254 -2.88 -39.09 8.14
C LEU A 254 -4.14 -39.85 7.70
N ARG A 255 -4.22 -40.32 6.45
CA ARG A 255 -5.48 -40.75 5.83
C ARG A 255 -6.15 -41.93 6.52
N LYS A 256 -7.43 -41.83 6.84
CA LYS A 256 -8.18 -42.93 7.50
C LYS A 256 -8.72 -43.96 6.50
N ASP A 257 -8.95 -43.56 5.25
CA ASP A 257 -9.39 -44.40 4.14
C ASP A 257 -8.35 -45.44 3.66
N GLY A 258 -7.10 -45.32 4.11
CA GLY A 258 -6.01 -46.24 3.77
C GLY A 258 -5.43 -46.07 2.37
N LEU A 259 -5.83 -45.02 1.62
CA LEU A 259 -5.31 -44.78 0.28
C LEU A 259 -3.86 -44.25 0.30
N ASN A 260 -3.11 -44.58 -0.75
CA ASN A 260 -1.98 -43.78 -1.19
C ASN A 260 -2.38 -43.00 -2.45
N LEU A 261 -2.60 -41.70 -2.29
CA LEU A 261 -3.01 -40.81 -3.36
C LEU A 261 -1.87 -40.49 -4.34
N THR A 262 -0.61 -40.62 -3.91
CA THR A 262 0.55 -40.49 -4.79
C THR A 262 0.61 -41.64 -5.79
N ASP A 263 0.48 -42.89 -5.32
CA ASP A 263 0.44 -44.07 -6.19
C ASP A 263 -0.76 -44.01 -7.15
N LEU A 264 -1.92 -43.54 -6.66
CA LEU A 264 -3.14 -43.36 -7.45
C LEU A 264 -3.04 -42.20 -8.46
N TRP A 265 -2.16 -41.24 -8.24
CA TRP A 265 -1.87 -40.17 -9.21
C TRP A 265 -0.88 -40.64 -10.28
N LEU A 266 0.17 -41.38 -9.88
CA LEU A 266 1.17 -41.98 -10.78
C LEU A 266 0.56 -43.02 -11.72
N SER A 267 -0.18 -43.99 -11.17
CA SER A 267 -0.74 -45.14 -11.93
C SER A 267 -1.75 -44.78 -13.02
N LYS A 268 -2.21 -43.52 -13.07
CA LYS A 268 -3.12 -42.99 -14.10
C LYS A 268 -2.41 -42.29 -15.26
N ARG A 269 -1.07 -42.16 -15.23
CA ARG A 269 -0.31 -41.24 -16.10
C ARG A 269 0.95 -41.86 -16.66
N GLU A 270 1.13 -41.77 -17.97
CA GLU A 270 2.41 -42.04 -18.64
C GLU A 270 3.40 -40.90 -18.37
N ASN A 271 4.71 -41.20 -18.43
CA ASN A 271 5.81 -40.25 -18.20
C ASN A 271 5.70 -39.45 -16.89
N ALA A 272 5.07 -40.03 -15.88
CA ALA A 272 4.90 -39.43 -14.56
C ALA A 272 6.09 -39.67 -13.63
N ARG A 273 6.36 -38.70 -12.77
CA ARG A 273 7.37 -38.75 -11.70
C ARG A 273 6.78 -38.22 -10.40
N TYR A 274 7.08 -38.93 -9.31
CA TYR A 274 6.96 -38.41 -7.95
C TYR A 274 8.36 -38.20 -7.40
N VAL A 275 8.57 -37.09 -6.71
CA VAL A 275 9.82 -36.77 -6.00
C VAL A 275 9.49 -36.18 -4.63
N TRP A 276 10.37 -36.33 -3.66
CA TRP A 276 10.18 -35.78 -2.31
C TRP A 276 11.38 -35.03 -1.74
N ASN A 277 12.51 -35.00 -2.44
CA ASN A 277 13.72 -34.28 -2.04
C ASN A 277 14.43 -33.62 -3.24
N LYS A 278 15.47 -32.83 -2.95
CA LYS A 278 16.27 -32.08 -3.91
C LYS A 278 17.04 -32.95 -4.91
N GLU A 279 17.61 -34.07 -4.47
CA GLU A 279 18.39 -34.97 -5.33
C GLU A 279 17.50 -35.59 -6.42
N GLU A 280 16.35 -36.14 -6.02
CA GLU A 280 15.34 -36.66 -6.95
C GLU A 280 14.79 -35.56 -7.88
N PHE A 281 14.54 -34.35 -7.35
CA PHE A 281 14.05 -33.21 -8.11
C PHE A 281 15.04 -32.71 -9.17
N ASP A 282 16.33 -32.61 -8.83
CA ASP A 282 17.39 -32.20 -9.76
C ASP A 282 17.60 -33.25 -10.86
N LEU A 283 17.40 -34.54 -10.55
CA LEU A 283 17.42 -35.66 -11.51
C LEU A 283 16.18 -35.73 -12.44
N VAL A 284 15.15 -34.88 -12.26
CA VAL A 284 14.02 -34.83 -13.19
C VAL A 284 14.42 -34.18 -14.50
N ASP A 285 14.64 -34.99 -15.53
CA ASP A 285 14.72 -34.57 -16.93
C ASP A 285 13.38 -33.97 -17.38
N GLU A 286 13.38 -32.66 -17.65
CA GLU A 286 12.20 -31.91 -18.08
C GLU A 286 11.76 -32.26 -19.51
N SER A 287 12.65 -32.81 -20.33
CA SER A 287 12.33 -33.18 -21.72
C SER A 287 11.43 -34.41 -21.78
N THR A 288 11.71 -35.46 -21.00
CA THR A 288 10.92 -36.70 -20.98
C THR A 288 9.83 -36.76 -19.92
N THR A 289 9.86 -35.93 -18.87
CA THR A 289 8.82 -35.93 -17.81
C THR A 289 7.61 -35.08 -18.24
N ASP A 290 6.42 -35.68 -18.36
CA ASP A 290 5.18 -34.96 -18.76
C ASP A 290 4.26 -34.64 -17.57
N TYR A 291 4.45 -35.36 -16.46
CA TYR A 291 3.75 -35.17 -15.20
C TYR A 291 4.74 -35.23 -14.03
N LEU A 292 4.80 -34.19 -13.19
CA LEU A 292 5.65 -34.13 -12.00
C LEU A 292 4.84 -33.78 -10.75
N MET A 293 4.96 -34.61 -9.71
CA MET A 293 4.49 -34.31 -8.35
C MET A 293 5.70 -34.29 -7.41
N GLY A 294 6.06 -33.12 -6.89
CA GLY A 294 7.13 -32.92 -5.91
C GLY A 294 6.56 -32.48 -4.57
N LEU A 295 6.68 -33.31 -3.53
CA LEU A 295 6.16 -33.02 -2.19
C LEU A 295 7.31 -33.03 -1.16
N PHE A 296 7.83 -31.84 -0.86
CA PHE A 296 9.12 -31.65 -0.20
C PHE A 296 9.09 -31.62 1.34
N GLU A 297 7.92 -31.45 1.94
CA GLU A 297 7.72 -31.52 3.40
C GLU A 297 6.40 -32.28 3.73
N PRO A 298 6.21 -32.81 4.95
CA PRO A 298 4.96 -33.45 5.36
C PRO A 298 3.77 -32.49 5.37
N LYS A 299 4.01 -31.21 5.63
CA LYS A 299 3.01 -30.13 5.64
C LYS A 299 3.47 -28.97 4.77
N ASP A 300 3.72 -27.80 5.32
CA ASP A 300 4.20 -26.63 4.58
C ASP A 300 5.73 -26.68 4.48
N MET A 301 6.32 -26.17 3.39
CA MET A 301 7.78 -26.23 3.21
C MET A 301 8.50 -25.39 4.27
N ASN A 302 9.79 -25.68 4.50
CA ASN A 302 10.62 -24.83 5.36
C ASN A 302 10.67 -23.38 4.82
N TYR A 303 10.62 -22.39 5.72
CA TYR A 303 10.90 -20.99 5.36
C TYR A 303 12.28 -20.91 4.68
N GLU A 304 12.47 -20.07 3.65
CA GLU A 304 13.73 -19.92 2.91
C GLU A 304 14.92 -19.58 3.82
N LEU A 305 14.70 -18.81 4.89
CA LEU A 305 15.71 -18.51 5.91
C LEU A 305 16.19 -19.74 6.71
N ASN A 306 15.40 -20.81 6.71
CA ASN A 306 15.58 -22.06 7.44
C ASN A 306 15.74 -23.28 6.51
N ARG A 307 15.52 -23.12 5.20
CA ARG A 307 15.57 -24.18 4.20
C ARG A 307 16.97 -24.78 4.11
N ASN A 308 17.05 -26.10 4.04
CA ASN A 308 18.28 -26.80 3.72
C ASN A 308 18.33 -27.02 2.19
N PRO A 309 19.22 -26.33 1.44
CA PRO A 309 19.26 -26.43 -0.02
C PRO A 309 19.74 -27.79 -0.56
N SER A 310 20.10 -28.73 0.33
CA SER A 310 20.40 -30.12 -0.01
C SER A 310 19.22 -31.09 0.19
N SER A 311 18.13 -30.69 0.86
CA SER A 311 16.87 -31.46 0.96
C SER A 311 15.75 -30.83 0.15
N ASP A 312 15.65 -29.50 0.14
CA ASP A 312 14.51 -28.75 -0.38
C ASP A 312 14.89 -27.86 -1.58
N PRO A 313 14.13 -27.88 -2.70
CA PRO A 313 14.24 -26.86 -3.74
C PRO A 313 13.63 -25.52 -3.26
N SER A 314 14.17 -24.41 -3.76
CA SER A 314 13.59 -23.07 -3.53
C SER A 314 12.34 -22.85 -4.39
N LEU A 315 11.54 -21.82 -4.07
CA LEU A 315 10.41 -21.42 -4.90
C LEU A 315 10.83 -21.08 -6.34
N THR A 316 11.98 -20.41 -6.50
CA THR A 316 12.62 -20.13 -7.79
C THR A 316 12.96 -21.42 -8.55
N GLU A 317 13.58 -22.40 -7.88
CA GLU A 317 13.96 -23.68 -8.50
C GLU A 317 12.72 -24.49 -8.93
N MET A 318 11.70 -24.58 -8.07
CA MET A 318 10.42 -25.22 -8.41
C MET A 318 9.71 -24.53 -9.58
N THR A 319 9.71 -23.20 -9.61
CA THR A 319 9.09 -22.41 -10.69
C THR A 319 9.79 -22.65 -12.02
N GLU A 320 11.13 -22.68 -12.05
CA GLU A 320 11.90 -23.02 -13.25
C GLU A 320 11.58 -24.44 -13.76
N LYS A 321 11.59 -25.45 -12.87
CA LYS A 321 11.27 -26.84 -13.24
C LYS A 321 9.85 -26.96 -13.79
N ALA A 322 8.89 -26.25 -13.20
CA ALA A 322 7.52 -26.18 -13.70
C ALA A 322 7.44 -25.56 -15.10
N ILE A 323 8.04 -24.39 -15.33
CA ILE A 323 8.00 -23.70 -16.63
C ILE A 323 8.61 -24.58 -17.73
N LYS A 324 9.76 -25.24 -17.48
CA LYS A 324 10.39 -26.13 -18.47
C LYS A 324 9.49 -27.29 -18.90
N ILE A 325 8.86 -27.98 -17.93
CA ILE A 325 7.95 -29.11 -18.22
C ILE A 325 6.69 -28.62 -18.95
N LEU A 326 6.08 -27.53 -18.48
CA LEU A 326 4.83 -27.00 -19.02
C LEU A 326 4.98 -26.40 -20.43
N SER A 327 6.13 -25.76 -20.72
CA SER A 327 6.42 -25.11 -22.01
C SER A 327 6.55 -26.08 -23.19
N LYS A 328 6.63 -27.39 -22.94
CA LYS A 328 6.58 -28.42 -23.99
C LYS A 328 5.25 -28.45 -24.77
N ASN A 329 4.17 -27.93 -24.19
CA ASN A 329 2.86 -27.94 -24.83
C ASN A 329 2.71 -26.75 -25.81
N PRO A 330 2.51 -26.99 -27.12
CA PRO A 330 2.39 -25.92 -28.11
C PRO A 330 1.13 -25.04 -27.91
N ASN A 331 0.10 -25.53 -27.22
CA ASN A 331 -1.07 -24.73 -26.84
C ASN A 331 -0.76 -23.74 -25.69
N GLY A 332 0.44 -23.78 -25.11
CA GLY A 332 0.85 -23.04 -23.93
C GLY A 332 0.34 -23.64 -22.63
N PHE A 333 0.52 -22.90 -21.53
CA PHE A 333 0.23 -23.37 -20.18
C PHE A 333 -0.49 -22.35 -19.29
N PHE A 334 -1.04 -22.83 -18.16
CA PHE A 334 -1.37 -22.01 -16.99
C PHE A 334 -0.50 -22.45 -15.80
N LEU A 335 0.15 -21.52 -15.12
CA LEU A 335 0.97 -21.79 -13.94
C LEU A 335 0.54 -20.88 -12.78
N PHE A 336 0.18 -21.49 -11.65
CA PHE A 336 0.03 -20.82 -10.37
C PHE A 336 1.32 -20.95 -9.56
N VAL A 337 1.84 -19.85 -9.02
CA VAL A 337 3.03 -19.81 -8.16
C VAL A 337 2.72 -19.01 -6.89
N GLU A 338 3.13 -19.51 -5.73
CA GLU A 338 2.74 -18.92 -4.45
C GLU A 338 3.92 -18.81 -3.47
N GLY A 339 4.22 -17.58 -3.04
CA GLY A 339 5.05 -17.30 -1.86
C GLY A 339 4.23 -17.41 -0.58
N GLY A 340 3.60 -18.56 -0.35
CA GLY A 340 2.51 -18.69 0.64
C GLY A 340 2.95 -18.51 2.10
N ARG A 341 4.24 -18.70 2.40
CA ARG A 341 4.77 -18.47 3.76
C ARG A 341 5.06 -17.00 4.10
N ILE A 342 4.87 -16.05 3.17
CA ILE A 342 4.87 -14.60 3.47
C ILE A 342 3.82 -14.29 4.55
N ASP A 343 2.62 -14.86 4.39
CA ASP A 343 1.50 -14.79 5.33
C ASP A 343 1.85 -15.39 6.70
N HIS A 344 2.31 -16.64 6.71
CA HIS A 344 2.70 -17.34 7.94
C HIS A 344 3.74 -16.52 8.74
N GLY A 345 4.74 -15.93 8.07
CA GLY A 345 5.75 -15.08 8.72
C GLY A 345 5.18 -13.80 9.34
N HIS A 346 4.10 -13.23 8.80
CA HIS A 346 3.40 -12.10 9.44
C HIS A 346 2.50 -12.55 10.60
N HIS A 347 1.84 -13.71 10.49
CA HIS A 347 1.05 -14.30 11.58
C HIS A 347 1.91 -14.63 12.81
N ASP A 348 3.10 -15.20 12.59
CA ASP A 348 4.14 -15.42 13.62
C ASP A 348 4.68 -14.09 14.20
N GLY A 349 4.39 -12.95 13.55
CA GLY A 349 5.00 -11.65 13.84
C GLY A 349 6.46 -11.52 13.39
N ASN A 350 7.01 -12.55 12.76
CA ASN A 350 8.40 -12.63 12.32
C ASN A 350 8.58 -11.98 10.94
N ALA A 351 8.65 -10.65 10.93
CA ALA A 351 8.89 -9.88 9.73
C ALA A 351 10.16 -10.31 8.97
N LYS A 352 11.22 -10.81 9.65
CA LYS A 352 12.41 -11.29 8.94
C LYS A 352 12.11 -12.50 8.05
N GLN A 353 11.33 -13.47 8.52
CA GLN A 353 10.90 -14.59 7.70
C GLN A 353 10.00 -14.11 6.57
N SER A 354 8.95 -13.32 6.86
CA SER A 354 8.03 -12.82 5.83
C SER A 354 8.72 -12.02 4.71
N LEU A 355 9.67 -11.14 5.06
CA LEU A 355 10.44 -10.38 4.05
C LEU A 355 11.46 -11.25 3.29
N THR A 356 11.94 -12.36 3.88
CA THR A 356 12.79 -13.31 3.16
C THR A 356 11.98 -14.13 2.14
N GLU A 357 10.77 -14.58 2.51
CA GLU A 357 9.83 -15.22 1.59
C GLU A 357 9.44 -14.30 0.43
N ALA A 358 9.15 -13.02 0.70
CA ALA A 358 8.81 -12.04 -0.33
C ALA A 358 9.99 -11.78 -1.30
N VAL A 359 11.23 -11.86 -0.81
CA VAL A 359 12.44 -11.77 -1.64
C VAL A 359 12.68 -13.04 -2.47
N GLU A 360 12.30 -14.22 -1.99
CA GLU A 360 12.35 -15.46 -2.76
C GLU A 360 11.24 -15.53 -3.82
N LEU A 361 10.04 -15.01 -3.53
CA LEU A 361 8.99 -14.81 -4.53
C LEU A 361 9.46 -13.85 -5.64
N ASP A 362 10.15 -12.76 -5.31
CA ASP A 362 10.70 -11.85 -6.33
C ASP A 362 11.79 -12.49 -7.21
N LYS A 363 12.58 -13.42 -6.65
CA LYS A 363 13.53 -14.24 -7.42
C LYS A 363 12.79 -15.17 -8.40
N ALA A 364 11.71 -15.82 -7.98
CA ALA A 364 10.89 -16.68 -8.84
C ALA A 364 10.21 -15.89 -9.99
N ILE A 365 9.74 -14.68 -9.70
CA ILE A 365 9.19 -13.75 -10.70
C ILE A 365 10.25 -13.33 -11.71
N ARG A 366 11.44 -12.94 -11.24
CA ARG A 366 12.59 -12.59 -12.10
C ARG A 366 12.98 -13.75 -13.02
N ARG A 367 13.14 -14.94 -12.44
CA ARG A 367 13.52 -16.15 -13.17
C ARG A 367 12.49 -16.56 -14.22
N THR A 368 11.23 -16.21 -14.01
CA THR A 368 10.17 -16.43 -15.00
C THR A 368 10.27 -15.50 -16.20
N GLY A 369 10.61 -14.22 -15.98
CA GLY A 369 10.93 -13.28 -17.07
C GLY A 369 12.17 -13.68 -17.88
N GLU A 370 13.11 -14.42 -17.29
CA GLU A 370 14.26 -15.01 -18.01
C GLU A 370 13.91 -16.26 -18.84
N LEU A 371 12.74 -16.87 -18.61
CA LEU A 371 12.33 -18.16 -19.17
C LEU A 371 11.10 -18.07 -20.09
N THR A 372 10.44 -16.90 -20.18
CA THR A 372 9.20 -16.71 -20.95
C THR A 372 9.24 -15.45 -21.80
N ASP A 373 8.66 -15.52 -23.00
CA ASP A 373 8.51 -14.37 -23.89
C ASP A 373 7.21 -13.62 -23.53
N GLU A 374 7.34 -12.36 -23.13
CA GLU A 374 6.22 -11.48 -22.74
C GLU A 374 5.21 -11.27 -23.88
N SER A 375 5.63 -11.36 -25.15
CA SER A 375 4.73 -11.21 -26.30
C SER A 375 3.72 -12.36 -26.44
N GLU A 376 4.00 -13.53 -25.84
CA GLU A 376 3.07 -14.66 -25.76
C GLU A 376 2.67 -15.05 -24.32
N THR A 377 3.16 -14.35 -23.29
CA THR A 377 3.00 -14.72 -21.87
C THR A 377 2.39 -13.59 -21.04
N LEU A 378 1.17 -13.79 -20.54
CA LEU A 378 0.58 -12.90 -19.54
C LEU A 378 0.99 -13.37 -18.13
N THR A 379 1.94 -12.66 -17.53
CA THR A 379 2.30 -12.81 -16.11
C THR A 379 1.58 -11.76 -15.27
N VAL A 380 0.99 -12.18 -14.15
CA VAL A 380 0.34 -11.30 -13.17
C VAL A 380 0.94 -11.57 -11.80
N VAL A 381 1.37 -10.54 -11.09
CA VAL A 381 1.79 -10.60 -9.68
C VAL A 381 0.75 -9.87 -8.84
N THR A 382 0.26 -10.52 -7.78
CA THR A 382 -0.62 -9.87 -6.81
C THR A 382 -0.52 -10.51 -5.43
N ALA A 383 -1.34 -10.01 -4.50
CA ALA A 383 -1.56 -10.60 -3.19
C ALA A 383 -3.04 -10.90 -3.03
N ASP A 384 -3.37 -11.93 -2.28
CA ASP A 384 -4.74 -12.32 -2.02
C ASP A 384 -5.39 -11.37 -0.98
N HIS A 385 -4.66 -11.05 0.08
CA HIS A 385 -4.95 -10.04 1.09
C HIS A 385 -3.68 -9.33 1.61
N SER A 386 -3.73 -8.76 2.81
CA SER A 386 -2.66 -7.97 3.43
C SER A 386 -2.69 -8.18 4.93
N HIS A 387 -1.54 -7.97 5.59
CA HIS A 387 -1.44 -7.97 7.05
C HIS A 387 -1.56 -6.56 7.65
N VAL A 388 -1.77 -6.52 8.98
CA VAL A 388 -1.61 -5.30 9.81
C VAL A 388 -0.13 -4.92 10.05
N PHE A 389 0.77 -5.43 9.20
CA PHE A 389 2.19 -5.12 9.19
C PHE A 389 2.42 -3.66 8.80
N SER A 390 3.28 -2.97 9.55
CA SER A 390 3.65 -1.58 9.29
C SER A 390 5.13 -1.34 9.57
N PHE A 391 5.70 -0.37 8.85
CA PHE A 391 7.04 0.16 9.10
C PHE A 391 7.00 1.70 9.13
N GLY A 392 7.88 2.32 9.91
CA GLY A 392 7.92 3.77 10.10
C GLY A 392 8.94 4.21 11.14
N GLY A 393 8.61 5.26 11.91
CA GLY A 393 9.46 5.78 12.98
C GLY A 393 10.52 6.80 12.56
N TYR A 394 10.45 7.32 11.33
CA TYR A 394 11.39 8.31 10.77
C TYR A 394 12.85 7.83 10.79
N THR A 395 13.09 6.61 10.32
CA THR A 395 14.44 6.05 10.16
C THR A 395 15.25 6.78 9.10
N ASP A 396 16.55 6.91 9.34
CA ASP A 396 17.51 7.40 8.36
C ASP A 396 17.62 6.46 7.14
N ARG A 397 17.99 7.05 5.99
CA ARG A 397 18.20 6.33 4.72
C ARG A 397 19.26 5.23 4.87
N GLY A 398 18.98 4.02 4.42
CA GLY A 398 19.87 2.87 4.56
C GLY A 398 19.95 2.27 5.96
N ASN A 399 19.14 2.75 6.92
CA ASN A 399 18.94 2.03 8.18
C ASN A 399 18.27 0.68 7.92
N SER A 400 18.66 -0.36 8.67
CA SER A 400 18.07 -1.69 8.50
C SER A 400 16.54 -1.63 8.63
N ILE A 401 15.81 -2.21 7.68
CA ILE A 401 14.34 -2.25 7.73
C ILE A 401 13.83 -3.02 8.97
N LEU A 402 14.64 -3.95 9.49
CA LEU A 402 14.42 -4.70 10.74
C LEU A 402 15.06 -4.02 11.98
N GLY A 403 15.50 -2.77 11.85
CA GLY A 403 16.24 -2.02 12.85
C GLY A 403 15.37 -1.31 13.89
N VAL A 404 15.97 -0.33 14.56
CA VAL A 404 15.29 0.58 15.49
C VAL A 404 15.11 1.95 14.88
N ALA A 405 14.06 2.66 15.31
CA ALA A 405 13.87 4.07 15.03
C ALA A 405 14.94 4.91 15.77
N PRO A 406 15.43 6.01 15.19
CA PRO A 406 16.49 6.84 15.78
C PRO A 406 16.01 7.61 17.02
N LEU A 407 14.70 7.91 17.10
CA LEU A 407 14.08 8.55 18.25
C LEU A 407 13.56 7.51 19.26
N ARG A 408 13.69 7.81 20.55
CA ARG A 408 13.08 7.03 21.63
C ARG A 408 11.59 7.31 21.75
N ALA A 409 10.82 6.32 22.21
CA ALA A 409 9.41 6.47 22.55
C ALA A 409 9.20 7.29 23.84
N ASN A 410 7.94 7.63 24.14
CA ASN A 410 7.57 8.44 25.31
C ASN A 410 7.97 7.83 26.68
N ASP A 411 8.24 6.53 26.75
CA ASP A 411 8.75 5.84 27.95
C ASP A 411 10.30 5.83 28.04
N GLY A 412 10.97 6.51 27.11
CA GLY A 412 12.41 6.62 27.02
C GLY A 412 13.12 5.42 26.40
N LYS A 413 12.41 4.41 25.88
CA LYS A 413 13.01 3.22 25.26
C LYS A 413 13.15 3.35 23.72
N PRO A 414 14.07 2.59 23.09
CA PRO A 414 14.03 2.38 21.65
C PRO A 414 12.74 1.65 21.23
N TYR A 415 12.32 1.84 19.98
CA TYR A 415 11.30 1.02 19.34
C TYR A 415 11.77 0.62 17.94
N THR A 416 11.25 -0.48 17.41
CA THR A 416 11.61 -1.01 16.09
C THR A 416 10.98 -0.21 14.96
N SER A 417 11.64 -0.15 13.81
CA SER A 417 11.12 0.49 12.59
C SER A 417 9.91 -0.26 12.03
N VAL A 418 10.01 -1.60 12.01
CA VAL A 418 8.92 -2.55 11.82
C VAL A 418 8.19 -2.79 13.13
N LYS A 419 6.88 -3.05 13.10
CA LYS A 419 6.15 -3.44 14.32
C LYS A 419 4.98 -4.41 14.07
N SER A 420 5.07 -5.59 14.66
CA SER A 420 3.91 -6.46 14.94
C SER A 420 3.29 -6.13 16.31
N LEU A 421 2.01 -6.46 16.49
CA LEU A 421 1.33 -6.37 17.79
C LEU A 421 1.84 -7.43 18.79
N ASN A 422 2.29 -8.59 18.32
CA ASN A 422 2.73 -9.69 19.19
C ASN A 422 4.09 -9.37 19.84
N GLU A 423 5.04 -8.79 19.09
CA GLU A 423 6.38 -8.40 19.57
C GLU A 423 6.36 -7.45 20.78
N GLN A 424 5.27 -6.68 20.97
CA GLN A 424 5.19 -5.70 22.05
C GLN A 424 4.78 -6.28 23.42
N PHE A 425 4.23 -7.50 23.47
CA PHE A 425 3.67 -8.07 24.70
C PHE A 425 4.29 -9.39 25.17
N GLY A 426 5.06 -10.07 24.30
CA GLY A 426 5.67 -11.37 24.56
C GLY A 426 4.78 -12.56 24.19
N ASP A 427 5.29 -13.76 24.35
CA ASP A 427 4.57 -15.03 24.18
C ASP A 427 4.61 -15.83 25.50
N ASP A 428 3.82 -15.36 26.46
CA ASP A 428 3.62 -16.00 27.76
C ASP A 428 2.12 -15.98 28.13
N GLU A 429 1.69 -16.78 29.10
CA GLU A 429 0.27 -16.85 29.51
C GLU A 429 -0.27 -15.48 29.98
N TYR A 430 0.57 -14.70 30.65
CA TYR A 430 0.27 -13.32 31.03
C TYR A 430 0.36 -12.36 29.84
N ALA A 431 1.05 -12.69 28.75
CA ALA A 431 1.04 -11.92 27.50
C ALA A 431 -0.29 -12.08 26.78
N ASN A 432 -0.82 -13.32 26.71
CA ASN A 432 -2.16 -13.57 26.22
C ASN A 432 -3.22 -12.95 27.15
N ALA A 433 -3.08 -13.05 28.47
CA ALA A 433 -3.96 -12.33 29.40
C ALA A 433 -3.81 -10.80 29.28
N ARG A 434 -2.61 -10.25 29.06
CA ARG A 434 -2.39 -8.81 28.78
C ARG A 434 -3.03 -8.41 27.46
N LYS A 435 -2.97 -9.23 26.42
CA LYS A 435 -3.59 -9.04 25.10
C LYS A 435 -5.10 -9.12 25.18
N GLU A 436 -5.66 -10.04 25.96
CA GLU A 436 -7.09 -10.15 26.22
C GLU A 436 -7.60 -9.02 27.11
N VAL A 437 -6.84 -8.61 28.14
CA VAL A 437 -7.14 -7.45 29.00
C VAL A 437 -6.99 -6.15 28.22
N LEU A 438 -6.03 -5.99 27.30
CA LEU A 438 -5.94 -4.84 26.39
C LEU A 438 -7.03 -4.87 25.33
N THR A 439 -7.41 -6.03 24.81
CA THR A 439 -8.57 -6.16 23.92
C THR A 439 -9.83 -5.73 24.67
N ASN A 440 -10.03 -6.18 25.91
CA ASN A 440 -11.11 -5.76 26.79
C ASN A 440 -10.99 -4.30 27.27
N MET A 441 -9.80 -3.73 27.45
CA MET A 441 -9.60 -2.33 27.86
C MET A 441 -9.60 -1.35 26.68
N CYS A 442 -9.46 -1.84 25.46
CA CYS A 442 -9.71 -1.10 24.23
C CYS A 442 -11.16 -1.28 23.74
N SER A 443 -11.83 -2.39 24.07
CA SER A 443 -13.25 -2.65 23.73
C SER A 443 -14.26 -2.14 24.77
N ARG A 444 -13.99 -2.22 26.08
CA ARG A 444 -14.90 -1.69 27.12
C ARG A 444 -15.03 -0.16 27.16
N PRO A 445 -14.08 0.67 26.67
CA PRO A 445 -14.36 2.09 26.41
C PRO A 445 -15.00 2.34 25.05
N MET A 446 -15.12 1.34 24.16
CA MET A 446 -15.94 1.48 22.95
C MET A 446 -17.40 1.59 23.38
N GLN A 447 -18.00 2.74 23.12
CA GLN A 447 -19.45 2.82 23.09
C GLN A 447 -19.97 2.14 21.82
N MET A 448 -21.25 1.75 21.84
CA MET A 448 -21.91 1.20 20.67
C MET A 448 -22.01 2.28 19.60
N ALA A 449 -21.23 2.16 18.52
CA ALA A 449 -21.40 2.98 17.33
C ALA A 449 -22.74 2.61 16.69
N VAL A 450 -23.59 3.61 16.46
CA VAL A 450 -24.92 3.43 15.88
C VAL A 450 -24.84 3.54 14.36
N TYR A 451 -25.00 2.40 13.67
CA TYR A 451 -25.02 2.33 12.21
C TYR A 451 -26.46 2.16 11.73
N PHE A 452 -27.11 3.26 11.31
CA PHE A 452 -28.38 3.18 10.60
C PHE A 452 -28.14 3.07 9.08
N CYS A 453 -28.78 2.09 8.45
CA CYS A 453 -28.82 1.95 7.00
C CYS A 453 -30.26 2.19 6.53
N THR A 454 -30.51 3.30 5.84
CA THR A 454 -31.86 3.75 5.48
C THR A 454 -32.55 2.79 4.51
N GLY A 455 -33.38 1.90 5.06
CA GLY A 455 -34.29 1.01 4.32
C GLY A 455 -34.08 -0.49 4.55
N ALA A 456 -33.01 -0.93 5.22
CA ALA A 456 -32.67 -2.36 5.30
C ALA A 456 -33.30 -3.12 6.48
N ILE A 457 -33.32 -2.54 7.68
CA ILE A 457 -33.80 -3.18 8.93
C ILE A 457 -34.63 -2.15 9.72
N LYS A 458 -35.63 -2.61 10.49
CA LYS A 458 -36.62 -1.76 11.20
C LYS A 458 -36.50 -1.72 12.72
N ASP A 459 -35.59 -2.48 13.32
CA ASP A 459 -35.41 -2.57 14.77
C ASP A 459 -34.09 -1.90 15.19
N GLU A 460 -34.19 -0.77 15.89
CA GLU A 460 -33.03 0.06 16.27
C GLU A 460 -32.08 -0.66 17.25
N ASN A 461 -32.57 -1.64 18.00
CA ASN A 461 -31.76 -2.38 18.98
C ASN A 461 -30.66 -3.24 18.32
N LEU A 462 -30.74 -3.44 16.99
CA LEU A 462 -29.77 -4.19 16.19
C LEU A 462 -28.72 -3.30 15.51
N PHE A 463 -28.78 -1.97 15.66
CA PHE A 463 -27.94 -1.02 14.91
C PHE A 463 -26.57 -0.75 15.55
N HIS A 464 -26.04 -1.69 16.34
CA HIS A 464 -24.92 -1.46 17.25
C HIS A 464 -23.70 -2.34 16.97
N HIS A 465 -22.52 -1.72 16.89
CA HIS A 465 -21.24 -2.43 16.92
C HIS A 465 -20.18 -1.64 17.70
N TYR A 466 -19.15 -2.31 18.21
CA TYR A 466 -18.10 -1.67 19.01
C TYR A 466 -17.02 -1.03 18.12
N ALA A 467 -16.66 0.24 18.40
CA ALA A 467 -15.60 0.97 17.70
C ALA A 467 -14.78 1.87 18.65
N LEU A 468 -13.49 2.07 18.36
CA LEU A 468 -12.54 2.77 19.23
C LEU A 468 -13.02 4.18 19.64
N ASN A 469 -12.91 4.48 20.94
CA ASN A 469 -13.32 5.77 21.52
C ASN A 469 -12.33 6.88 21.17
N VAL A 470 -12.50 7.46 19.99
CA VAL A 470 -11.83 8.69 19.54
C VAL A 470 -12.90 9.56 18.85
N PRO A 471 -13.15 10.82 19.27
CA PRO A 471 -14.25 11.62 18.74
C PRO A 471 -14.13 11.95 17.24
N LEU A 472 -12.92 11.85 16.69
CA LEU A 472 -12.65 11.75 15.25
C LEU A 472 -11.51 10.73 15.06
N TYR A 473 -11.69 9.74 14.19
CA TYR A 473 -10.65 8.75 13.86
C TYR A 473 -10.23 8.86 12.39
N THR A 474 -9.01 9.33 12.15
CA THR A 474 -8.43 9.44 10.81
C THR A 474 -7.73 8.15 10.39
N HIS A 475 -8.15 7.59 9.26
CA HIS A 475 -7.73 6.28 8.74
C HIS A 475 -6.24 6.23 8.35
N PHE A 476 -5.54 5.15 8.70
CA PHE A 476 -4.14 4.90 8.31
C PHE A 476 -4.06 4.16 6.97
N THR A 477 -3.92 4.89 5.86
CA THR A 477 -3.14 4.56 4.64
C THR A 477 -3.37 5.60 3.52
N SER A 478 -2.46 5.65 2.55
CA SER A 478 -2.36 6.69 1.50
C SER A 478 -2.90 6.19 0.13
N PRO A 479 -2.99 7.01 -0.93
CA PRO A 479 -3.77 8.25 -1.06
C PRO A 479 -4.94 8.09 -2.07
N ILE A 480 -5.71 6.99 -2.01
CA ILE A 480 -6.69 6.59 -3.03
C ILE A 480 -8.01 7.41 -2.99
N ARG A 481 -7.96 8.70 -2.60
CA ARG A 481 -9.17 9.56 -2.52
C ARG A 481 -9.88 9.77 -3.86
N ARG A 482 -9.22 9.50 -5.00
CA ARG A 482 -9.84 9.38 -6.33
C ARG A 482 -11.00 8.39 -6.41
N PHE A 483 -11.16 7.47 -5.46
CA PHE A 483 -12.35 6.61 -5.43
C PHE A 483 -13.64 7.41 -5.19
N ALA A 484 -13.58 8.53 -4.47
CA ALA A 484 -14.70 9.46 -4.35
C ALA A 484 -15.00 10.12 -5.71
N ASP A 485 -13.99 10.62 -6.43
CA ASP A 485 -14.14 11.21 -7.77
C ASP A 485 -14.75 10.21 -8.76
N VAL A 486 -14.38 8.93 -8.68
CA VAL A 486 -14.94 7.87 -9.55
C VAL A 486 -16.40 7.55 -9.19
N ILE A 487 -16.78 7.59 -7.91
CA ILE A 487 -18.19 7.50 -7.49
C ILE A 487 -18.98 8.71 -8.00
N VAL A 488 -18.45 9.93 -7.87
CA VAL A 488 -19.07 11.16 -8.37
C VAL A 488 -19.27 11.12 -9.89
N HIS A 489 -18.23 10.79 -10.67
CA HIS A 489 -18.35 10.69 -12.12
C HIS A 489 -19.32 9.59 -12.58
N ARG A 490 -19.45 8.47 -11.84
CA ARG A 490 -20.39 7.40 -12.16
C ARG A 490 -21.84 7.75 -11.80
N LEU A 491 -22.07 8.41 -10.66
CA LEU A 491 -23.38 8.97 -10.32
C LEU A 491 -23.81 10.08 -11.29
N LEU A 492 -22.86 10.93 -11.70
CA LEU A 492 -23.09 11.96 -12.71
C LEU A 492 -23.47 11.33 -14.05
N ALA A 493 -22.72 10.32 -14.54
CA ALA A 493 -23.05 9.58 -15.75
C ALA A 493 -24.44 8.90 -15.67
N SER A 494 -24.81 8.37 -14.51
CA SER A 494 -26.14 7.76 -14.26
C SER A 494 -27.28 8.79 -14.23
N SER A 495 -26.99 10.09 -14.07
CA SER A 495 -27.99 11.15 -13.94
C SER A 495 -28.48 11.72 -15.27
N ILE A 496 -27.77 11.46 -16.38
CA ILE A 496 -27.97 12.13 -17.68
C ILE A 496 -28.71 11.20 -18.66
N ALA A 497 -29.86 10.71 -18.19
CA ALA A 497 -30.67 9.63 -18.75
C ALA A 497 -30.74 9.58 -20.29
N LEU A 498 -30.27 8.46 -20.86
CA LEU A 498 -30.02 8.36 -22.30
C LEU A 498 -30.33 6.96 -22.87
N VAL A 499 -31.65 6.73 -23.02
CA VAL A 499 -32.32 5.90 -24.05
C VAL A 499 -31.96 4.39 -24.13
N SER A 500 -32.90 3.45 -24.05
CA SER A 500 -34.31 3.46 -23.61
C SER A 500 -34.76 2.03 -23.26
N ASP A 501 -35.99 1.92 -22.74
CA ASP A 501 -36.81 0.70 -22.62
C ASP A 501 -36.37 -0.32 -21.56
N ILE A 502 -37.22 -0.43 -20.52
CA ILE A 502 -36.96 -1.09 -19.24
C ILE A 502 -37.51 -2.52 -19.24
N TRP A 503 -36.66 -3.49 -18.88
CA TRP A 503 -37.12 -4.79 -18.40
C TRP A 503 -37.23 -4.76 -16.87
N GLN A 504 -38.45 -4.96 -16.37
CA GLN A 504 -38.79 -4.82 -14.96
C GLN A 504 -39.12 -6.18 -14.35
N ILE A 505 -38.38 -6.58 -13.33
CA ILE A 505 -38.76 -7.65 -12.40
C ILE A 505 -38.52 -7.12 -10.98
N ASP A 506 -39.61 -6.95 -10.23
CA ASP A 506 -39.73 -6.59 -8.81
C ASP A 506 -38.55 -5.84 -8.14
N ASN A 507 -38.70 -4.51 -8.07
CA ASN A 507 -37.92 -3.57 -7.27
C ASN A 507 -36.41 -3.43 -7.57
N VAL A 508 -35.86 -4.11 -8.59
CA VAL A 508 -34.55 -3.78 -9.16
C VAL A 508 -34.65 -3.65 -10.68
N VAL A 509 -34.21 -2.52 -11.23
CA VAL A 509 -34.17 -2.27 -12.68
C VAL A 509 -32.72 -2.32 -13.16
N PHE A 510 -32.43 -3.25 -14.08
CA PHE A 510 -31.16 -3.35 -14.81
C PHE A 510 -31.34 -2.85 -16.24
N LEU A 511 -30.41 -2.03 -16.76
CA LEU A 511 -30.29 -1.72 -18.19
C LEU A 511 -28.82 -1.50 -18.64
N PRO A 512 -28.52 -1.59 -19.94
CA PRO A 512 -27.14 -1.73 -20.46
C PRO A 512 -26.53 -0.43 -21.02
N PHE A 513 -25.31 -0.54 -21.56
CA PHE A 513 -24.47 0.56 -22.04
C PHE A 513 -24.88 1.11 -23.42
N SER A 514 -24.98 2.45 -23.56
CA SER A 514 -24.20 3.31 -24.50
C SER A 514 -24.98 4.47 -25.14
N PHE A 515 -24.73 5.73 -24.71
CA PHE A 515 -25.18 6.97 -25.36
C PHE A 515 -24.41 8.20 -24.81
N THR A 516 -24.51 9.38 -25.45
CA THR A 516 -23.76 10.62 -25.08
C THR A 516 -24.63 11.88 -24.94
N THR A 517 -24.25 12.75 -23.99
CA THR A 517 -25.08 13.79 -23.34
C THR A 517 -25.65 14.90 -24.24
N THR A 518 -25.03 15.18 -25.38
CA THR A 518 -25.35 16.37 -26.20
C THR A 518 -26.76 16.36 -26.78
N LYS A 519 -27.42 15.19 -26.93
CA LYS A 519 -28.77 15.08 -27.49
C LYS A 519 -29.91 15.49 -26.54
N LEU A 520 -29.62 15.74 -25.26
CA LEU A 520 -30.65 16.09 -24.26
C LEU A 520 -31.02 17.57 -24.22
N ALA A 521 -30.20 18.46 -24.80
CA ALA A 521 -30.43 19.91 -24.79
C ALA A 521 -31.65 20.33 -25.62
N ASP A 522 -31.89 19.66 -26.74
CA ASP A 522 -32.93 19.99 -27.73
C ASP A 522 -34.16 19.06 -27.64
N GLY A 523 -34.24 18.22 -26.59
CA GLY A 523 -35.26 17.19 -26.42
C GLY A 523 -36.31 17.49 -25.34
N PRO A 524 -37.36 16.65 -25.19
CA PRO A 524 -38.43 16.84 -24.20
C PRO A 524 -37.95 16.79 -22.74
N HIS A 525 -36.71 16.35 -22.49
CA HIS A 525 -36.09 16.31 -21.16
C HIS A 525 -35.14 17.50 -20.89
N ALA A 526 -35.09 18.51 -21.76
CA ALA A 526 -34.23 19.68 -21.61
C ALA A 526 -34.37 20.38 -20.24
N GLY A 527 -35.59 20.47 -19.70
CA GLY A 527 -35.84 21.03 -18.37
C GLY A 527 -35.16 20.24 -17.22
N TYR A 528 -34.98 18.93 -17.37
CA TYR A 528 -34.22 18.12 -16.40
C TYR A 528 -32.71 18.34 -16.54
N LEU A 529 -32.20 18.52 -17.76
CA LEU A 529 -30.79 18.88 -17.99
C LEU A 529 -30.49 20.30 -17.45
N GLN A 530 -31.40 21.25 -17.63
CA GLN A 530 -31.30 22.58 -17.02
C GLN A 530 -31.32 22.48 -15.48
N LEU A 531 -32.19 21.66 -14.91
CA LEU A 531 -32.24 21.41 -13.46
C LEU A 531 -30.94 20.78 -12.91
N LEU A 532 -30.30 19.86 -13.64
CA LEU A 532 -28.99 19.30 -13.24
C LEU A 532 -27.90 20.37 -13.24
N ASN A 533 -27.82 21.20 -14.29
CA ASN A 533 -26.88 22.33 -14.35
C ASN A 533 -27.15 23.36 -13.23
N LEU A 534 -28.40 23.51 -12.80
CA LEU A 534 -28.80 24.38 -11.69
C LEU A 534 -28.27 23.88 -10.34
N PHE A 535 -28.29 22.58 -10.08
CA PHE A 535 -27.69 22.01 -8.86
C PHE A 535 -26.15 22.01 -8.90
N ALA A 536 -25.54 21.79 -10.06
CA ALA A 536 -24.08 21.90 -10.20
C ALA A 536 -23.59 23.34 -9.98
N TYR A 537 -24.12 24.30 -10.76
CA TYR A 537 -23.54 25.64 -10.93
C TYR A 537 -24.44 26.81 -10.47
N GLY A 538 -25.76 26.60 -10.36
CA GLY A 538 -26.76 27.64 -10.07
C GLY A 538 -27.20 27.73 -8.60
N THR A 539 -28.15 28.62 -8.32
CA THR A 539 -28.60 28.98 -6.97
C THR A 539 -30.14 28.90 -6.83
N TYR A 540 -30.64 29.08 -5.61
CA TYR A 540 -32.08 29.08 -5.33
C TYR A 540 -32.84 30.22 -6.05
N PRO A 541 -32.31 31.46 -6.14
CA PRO A 541 -32.89 32.50 -7.00
C PRO A 541 -32.96 32.10 -8.47
N ASP A 542 -31.96 31.39 -8.99
CA ASP A 542 -31.97 30.90 -10.39
C ASP A 542 -33.09 29.87 -10.61
N TYR A 543 -33.41 29.04 -9.61
CA TYR A 543 -34.58 28.14 -9.65
C TYR A 543 -35.90 28.92 -9.64
N VAL A 544 -36.04 29.91 -8.75
CA VAL A 544 -37.26 30.74 -8.67
C VAL A 544 -37.50 31.49 -9.99
N ALA A 545 -36.45 32.09 -10.57
CA ALA A 545 -36.52 32.80 -11.84
C ALA A 545 -36.91 31.91 -13.04
N ASN A 546 -36.48 30.64 -13.04
CA ASN A 546 -36.73 29.70 -14.15
C ASN A 546 -37.83 28.67 -13.85
N LYS A 547 -38.57 28.79 -12.74
CA LYS A 547 -39.51 27.77 -12.23
C LYS A 547 -40.54 27.29 -13.26
N ALA A 548 -40.96 28.14 -14.19
CA ALA A 548 -41.92 27.78 -15.24
C ALA A 548 -41.39 26.75 -16.25
N ASN A 549 -40.07 26.64 -16.41
CA ASN A 549 -39.39 25.78 -17.39
C ASN A 549 -38.73 24.55 -16.75
N LEU A 550 -38.87 24.38 -15.43
CA LEU A 550 -38.16 23.38 -14.63
C LEU A 550 -39.14 22.41 -13.93
N PRO A 551 -38.79 21.13 -13.76
CA PRO A 551 -39.55 20.21 -12.91
C PRO A 551 -39.69 20.72 -11.48
N GLU A 552 -40.85 20.55 -10.84
CA GLU A 552 -41.01 21.01 -9.45
C GLU A 552 -40.16 20.17 -8.48
N LEU A 553 -39.38 20.87 -7.66
CA LEU A 553 -38.58 20.30 -6.58
C LEU A 553 -39.41 19.96 -5.33
N SER A 554 -39.10 18.81 -4.74
CA SER A 554 -39.53 18.45 -3.37
C SER A 554 -38.91 19.37 -2.30
N GLY A 555 -39.42 19.31 -1.06
CA GLY A 555 -38.88 20.07 0.07
C GLY A 555 -37.38 19.85 0.31
N ALA A 556 -36.93 18.59 0.35
CA ALA A 556 -35.51 18.25 0.54
C ALA A 556 -34.61 18.77 -0.61
N GLN A 557 -35.09 18.74 -1.86
CA GLN A 557 -34.36 19.32 -2.99
C GLN A 557 -34.31 20.86 -2.91
N LYS A 558 -35.40 21.51 -2.46
CA LYS A 558 -35.44 22.96 -2.20
C LYS A 558 -34.43 23.33 -1.10
N ASN A 559 -34.36 22.61 0.03
CA ASN A 559 -33.33 22.83 1.07
C ASN A 559 -31.91 22.62 0.54
N LYS A 560 -31.64 21.53 -0.19
CA LYS A 560 -30.32 21.27 -0.79
C LYS A 560 -29.85 22.42 -1.70
N LEU A 561 -30.74 22.98 -2.52
CA LEU A 561 -30.38 24.12 -3.38
C LEU A 561 -30.17 25.41 -2.58
N LYS A 562 -30.89 25.60 -1.46
CA LYS A 562 -30.62 26.69 -0.51
C LYS A 562 -29.24 26.54 0.14
N HIS A 563 -28.85 25.34 0.61
CA HIS A 563 -27.49 25.09 1.12
C HIS A 563 -26.41 25.40 0.09
N LEU A 564 -26.58 24.94 -1.15
CA LEU A 564 -25.66 25.26 -2.26
C LEU A 564 -25.59 26.76 -2.58
N THR A 565 -26.65 27.51 -2.28
CA THR A 565 -26.66 28.99 -2.39
C THR A 565 -25.86 29.63 -1.26
N ILE A 566 -25.93 29.12 -0.03
CA ILE A 566 -25.07 29.56 1.08
C ILE A 566 -23.59 29.33 0.72
N VAL A 567 -23.24 28.18 0.15
CA VAL A 567 -21.88 27.89 -0.33
C VAL A 567 -21.44 28.88 -1.44
N SER A 568 -22.32 29.15 -2.42
CA SER A 568 -22.05 30.14 -3.46
C SER A 568 -21.84 31.56 -2.91
N LEU A 569 -22.51 31.95 -1.82
CA LEU A 569 -22.27 33.22 -1.13
C LEU A 569 -20.95 33.19 -0.33
N ALA A 570 -20.67 32.10 0.38
CA ALA A 570 -19.44 31.91 1.16
C ALA A 570 -18.17 32.05 0.31
N SER A 571 -18.18 31.50 -0.92
CA SER A 571 -17.07 31.65 -1.88
C SER A 571 -16.75 33.10 -2.31
N ARG A 572 -17.59 34.07 -1.93
CA ARG A 572 -17.43 35.51 -2.23
C ARG A 572 -17.40 36.39 -0.98
N MET A 573 -17.95 35.93 0.14
CA MET A 573 -18.16 36.70 1.36
C MET A 573 -17.90 35.82 2.59
N LYS A 574 -16.82 36.07 3.33
CA LYS A 574 -16.57 35.37 4.60
C LYS A 574 -17.70 35.64 5.62
N CYS A 575 -18.22 36.86 5.63
CA CYS A 575 -19.29 37.29 6.53
C CYS A 575 -20.56 37.58 5.70
N ILE A 576 -21.54 36.68 5.75
CA ILE A 576 -22.77 36.76 4.96
C ILE A 576 -23.89 37.36 5.84
N PRO A 577 -24.46 38.54 5.50
CA PRO A 577 -25.56 39.12 6.29
C PRO A 577 -26.83 38.29 6.18
N TYR A 578 -27.57 38.16 7.29
CA TYR A 578 -28.86 37.47 7.31
C TYR A 578 -29.88 38.12 6.37
N SER A 579 -29.79 39.43 6.09
CA SER A 579 -30.63 40.11 5.10
C SER A 579 -30.40 39.62 3.67
N VAL A 580 -29.18 39.16 3.33
CA VAL A 580 -28.87 38.52 2.05
C VAL A 580 -29.42 37.09 2.04
N LEU A 581 -29.22 36.33 3.13
CA LEU A 581 -29.70 34.96 3.25
C LEU A 581 -31.24 34.87 3.22
N LEU A 582 -31.96 35.69 4.00
CA LEU A 582 -33.43 35.74 4.01
C LEU A 582 -33.98 36.05 2.60
N LYS A 583 -33.31 36.94 1.84
CA LYS A 583 -33.70 37.29 0.48
C LYS A 583 -33.41 36.16 -0.50
N ASP A 584 -32.15 35.75 -0.62
CA ASP A 584 -31.71 34.86 -1.70
C ASP A 584 -32.14 33.39 -1.45
N LEU A 585 -32.51 33.03 -0.22
CA LEU A 585 -33.11 31.73 0.11
C LEU A 585 -34.65 31.78 0.17
N GLU A 586 -35.30 32.92 -0.13
CA GLU A 586 -36.74 33.19 0.06
C GLU A 586 -37.27 32.72 1.44
N MET A 587 -36.65 33.20 2.52
CA MET A 587 -37.02 32.85 3.90
C MET A 587 -37.57 34.07 4.62
N ARG A 588 -38.78 33.94 5.18
CA ARG A 588 -39.49 35.03 5.87
C ARG A 588 -39.33 34.99 7.39
N ASN A 589 -38.81 33.88 7.91
CA ASN A 589 -38.66 33.61 9.32
C ASN A 589 -37.17 33.45 9.64
N LEU A 590 -36.68 34.24 10.60
CA LEU A 590 -35.29 34.13 11.07
C LEU A 590 -35.01 32.74 11.67
N ARG A 591 -35.98 32.14 12.36
CA ARG A 591 -35.78 30.85 13.00
C ARG A 591 -35.54 29.73 11.99
N GLU A 592 -36.35 29.69 10.92
CA GLU A 592 -36.14 28.74 9.82
C GLU A 592 -34.79 28.93 9.13
N LEU A 593 -34.32 30.19 9.00
CA LEU A 593 -32.98 30.46 8.46
C LEU A 593 -31.89 29.92 9.39
N GLU A 594 -31.99 30.17 10.70
CA GLU A 594 -31.04 29.62 11.67
C GLU A 594 -31.04 28.09 11.65
N ASP A 595 -32.22 27.46 11.64
CA ASP A 595 -32.36 26.00 11.56
C ASP A 595 -31.76 25.42 10.26
N LEU A 596 -31.88 26.13 9.13
CA LEU A 596 -31.26 25.73 7.86
C LEU A 596 -29.73 25.93 7.84
N ILE A 597 -29.23 27.00 8.47
CA ILE A 597 -27.78 27.21 8.66
C ILE A 597 -27.22 26.11 9.58
N ILE A 598 -27.96 25.75 10.62
CA ILE A 598 -27.64 24.66 11.56
C ILE A 598 -27.68 23.30 10.83
N GLU A 599 -28.65 23.05 9.94
CA GLU A 599 -28.69 21.87 9.05
C GLU A 599 -27.42 21.82 8.18
N ALA A 600 -27.00 22.95 7.59
CA ALA A 600 -25.79 23.05 6.76
C ALA A 600 -24.47 22.91 7.56
N VAL A 601 -24.46 23.23 8.86
CA VAL A 601 -23.30 22.99 9.76
C VAL A 601 -23.25 21.53 10.21
N TYR A 602 -24.37 20.94 10.64
CA TYR A 602 -24.42 19.52 11.03
C TYR A 602 -24.21 18.54 9.86
N THR A 603 -24.27 19.02 8.62
CA THR A 603 -23.98 18.24 7.41
C THR A 603 -22.61 18.56 6.79
N ASP A 604 -21.73 19.29 7.51
CA ASP A 604 -20.38 19.70 7.07
C ASP A 604 -20.33 20.47 5.73
N ILE A 605 -21.45 21.04 5.28
CA ILE A 605 -21.53 21.86 4.07
C ILE A 605 -20.81 23.21 4.31
N ILE A 606 -20.92 23.74 5.52
CA ILE A 606 -20.21 24.92 6.03
C ILE A 606 -19.70 24.68 7.45
N GLN A 607 -18.61 25.34 7.82
CA GLN A 607 -18.17 25.49 9.20
C GLN A 607 -17.95 26.98 9.48
N GLY A 608 -18.34 27.45 10.66
CA GLY A 608 -18.42 28.87 10.95
C GLY A 608 -19.23 29.19 12.20
N LYS A 609 -19.69 30.43 12.33
CA LYS A 609 -20.36 30.96 13.53
C LYS A 609 -21.57 31.82 13.14
N LEU A 610 -22.68 31.60 13.85
CA LEU A 610 -23.85 32.45 13.77
C LEU A 610 -23.66 33.64 14.72
N ASP A 611 -23.26 34.81 14.19
CA ASP A 611 -23.30 36.06 14.94
C ASP A 611 -24.73 36.62 14.92
N GLN A 612 -25.56 36.07 15.80
CA GLN A 612 -26.95 36.50 15.99
C GLN A 612 -27.06 37.97 16.43
N ARG A 613 -26.01 38.56 17.02
CA ARG A 613 -26.01 39.95 17.51
C ARG A 613 -25.80 40.95 16.38
N ASN A 614 -24.93 40.63 15.43
CA ASN A 614 -24.68 41.46 14.24
C ASN A 614 -25.50 40.99 13.01
N HIS A 615 -26.32 39.94 13.16
CA HIS A 615 -27.13 39.30 12.12
C HIS A 615 -26.29 38.85 10.90
N VAL A 616 -25.21 38.12 11.18
CA VAL A 616 -24.21 37.66 10.20
C VAL A 616 -23.89 36.18 10.43
N LEU A 617 -23.69 35.45 9.34
CA LEU A 617 -23.03 34.14 9.32
C LEU A 617 -21.55 34.37 8.95
N GLU A 618 -20.64 34.18 9.90
CA GLU A 618 -19.20 34.07 9.59
C GLU A 618 -18.93 32.63 9.13
N VAL A 619 -18.35 32.45 7.95
CA VAL A 619 -17.97 31.15 7.38
C VAL A 619 -16.45 31.01 7.43
N ASP A 620 -15.96 30.06 8.21
CA ASP A 620 -14.53 29.73 8.31
C ASP A 620 -14.13 28.69 7.24
N PHE A 621 -15.05 27.83 6.81
CA PHE A 621 -14.88 26.85 5.71
C PHE A 621 -16.22 26.54 5.02
N CYS A 622 -16.18 26.20 3.73
CA CYS A 622 -17.32 25.64 3.00
C CYS A 622 -16.85 24.60 1.97
N ILE A 623 -17.73 23.66 1.61
CA ILE A 623 -17.44 22.70 0.54
C ILE A 623 -17.22 23.39 -0.82
N GLY A 624 -16.40 22.79 -1.68
CA GLY A 624 -16.27 23.23 -3.08
C GLY A 624 -17.54 22.90 -3.89
N ARG A 625 -17.83 23.71 -4.91
CA ARG A 625 -18.82 23.41 -5.96
C ARG A 625 -18.12 23.07 -7.27
N ASP A 626 -18.83 22.40 -8.17
CA ASP A 626 -18.36 22.09 -9.52
C ASP A 626 -17.96 23.38 -10.27
N ILE A 627 -16.80 23.34 -10.94
CA ILE A 627 -16.24 24.49 -11.65
C ILE A 627 -16.90 24.63 -13.03
N PRO A 628 -17.57 25.75 -13.34
CA PRO A 628 -18.09 25.97 -14.68
C PRO A 628 -16.94 26.12 -15.70
N LYS A 629 -17.10 25.54 -16.90
CA LYS A 629 -16.04 25.52 -17.94
C LYS A 629 -15.46 26.91 -18.28
N LYS A 630 -16.27 27.96 -18.19
CA LYS A 630 -15.88 29.38 -18.38
C LYS A 630 -14.88 29.90 -17.34
N ASP A 631 -14.91 29.38 -16.12
CA ASP A 631 -14.17 29.92 -14.98
C ASP A 631 -12.79 29.22 -14.82
N ILE A 632 -12.57 28.10 -15.52
CA ILE A 632 -11.29 27.36 -15.58
C ILE A 632 -10.12 28.28 -15.96
N SER A 633 -10.30 29.17 -16.95
CA SER A 633 -9.25 30.11 -17.37
C SER A 633 -8.86 31.11 -16.28
N SER A 634 -9.77 31.46 -15.38
CA SER A 634 -9.45 32.29 -14.21
C SER A 634 -8.66 31.50 -13.17
N ILE A 635 -9.01 30.22 -12.94
CA ILE A 635 -8.30 29.35 -12.00
C ILE A 635 -6.87 29.09 -12.48
N VAL A 636 -6.68 28.80 -13.77
CA VAL A 636 -5.34 28.65 -14.38
C VAL A 636 -4.51 29.93 -14.19
N LYS A 637 -5.11 31.12 -14.38
CA LYS A 637 -4.43 32.40 -14.15
C LYS A 637 -4.03 32.60 -12.69
N THR A 638 -4.92 32.34 -11.74
CA THR A 638 -4.62 32.49 -10.30
C THR A 638 -3.61 31.45 -9.80
N LEU A 639 -3.61 30.24 -10.35
CA LEU A 639 -2.56 29.25 -10.07
C LEU A 639 -1.20 29.68 -10.62
N GLN A 640 -1.15 30.28 -11.83
CA GLN A 640 0.09 30.85 -12.36
C GLN A 640 0.60 32.00 -11.49
N GLU A 641 -0.28 32.95 -11.12
CA GLU A 641 0.06 34.06 -10.22
C GLU A 641 0.59 33.58 -8.86
N TRP A 642 0.13 32.43 -8.37
CA TRP A 642 0.66 31.80 -7.16
C TRP A 642 2.01 31.12 -7.37
N CYS A 643 2.23 30.43 -8.50
CA CYS A 643 3.53 29.90 -8.88
C CYS A 643 4.58 31.01 -9.01
N ASP A 644 4.26 32.08 -9.73
CA ASP A 644 5.13 33.26 -9.92
C ASP A 644 5.50 33.89 -8.56
N GLY A 645 4.53 33.96 -7.63
CA GLY A 645 4.75 34.41 -6.26
C GLY A 645 5.67 33.49 -5.44
N CYS A 646 5.54 32.18 -5.60
CA CYS A 646 6.43 31.20 -4.97
C CYS A 646 7.86 31.28 -5.51
N GLU A 647 8.05 31.46 -6.82
CA GLU A 647 9.37 31.69 -7.42
C GLU A 647 10.01 32.98 -6.89
N ALA A 648 9.25 34.07 -6.79
CA ALA A 648 9.73 35.34 -6.23
C ALA A 648 10.18 35.20 -4.76
N VAL A 649 9.47 34.41 -3.94
CA VAL A 649 9.87 34.11 -2.55
C VAL A 649 11.14 33.26 -2.51
N LEU A 650 11.27 32.25 -3.37
CA LEU A 650 12.47 31.41 -3.47
C LEU A 650 13.71 32.24 -3.86
N MET A 651 13.59 33.10 -4.89
CA MET A 651 14.66 34.04 -5.27
C MET A 651 15.03 34.99 -4.13
N GLY A 652 14.03 35.45 -3.36
CA GLY A 652 14.26 36.27 -2.17
C GLY A 652 15.08 35.54 -1.09
N ILE A 653 14.80 34.26 -0.86
CA ILE A 653 15.54 33.41 0.09
C ILE A 653 16.98 33.18 -0.41
N GLU A 654 17.17 32.86 -1.69
CA GLU A 654 18.51 32.69 -2.29
C GLU A 654 19.36 33.96 -2.13
N GLN A 655 18.78 35.15 -2.34
CA GLN A 655 19.47 36.42 -2.11
C GLN A 655 19.89 36.62 -0.64
N GLN A 656 19.06 36.24 0.34
CA GLN A 656 19.46 36.31 1.75
C GLN A 656 20.57 35.30 2.09
N VAL A 657 20.54 34.10 1.51
CA VAL A 657 21.61 33.10 1.69
C VAL A 657 22.93 33.60 1.11
N LEU A 658 22.92 34.17 -0.10
CA LEU A 658 24.10 34.80 -0.72
C LEU A 658 24.64 35.94 0.15
N ARG A 659 23.76 36.81 0.66
CA ARG A 659 24.13 37.92 1.55
C ARG A 659 24.72 37.45 2.88
N ALA A 660 24.15 36.40 3.50
CA ALA A 660 24.67 35.81 4.72
C ALA A 660 26.07 35.19 4.51
N ASN A 661 26.29 34.51 3.38
CA ASN A 661 27.60 33.97 3.01
C ASN A 661 28.65 35.09 2.80
N GLN A 662 28.29 36.20 2.15
CA GLN A 662 29.18 37.36 2.01
C GLN A 662 29.53 38.00 3.37
N TYR A 663 28.58 38.13 4.30
CA TYR A 663 28.90 38.59 5.67
C TYR A 663 29.85 37.62 6.39
N LYS A 664 29.66 36.30 6.25
CA LYS A 664 30.54 35.28 6.82
C LYS A 664 31.96 35.36 6.26
N GLU A 665 32.11 35.48 4.94
CA GLU A 665 33.42 35.66 4.31
C GLU A 665 34.13 36.94 4.78
N ASN A 666 33.42 38.06 4.81
CA ASN A 666 34.00 39.33 5.27
C ASN A 666 34.44 39.25 6.74
N HIS A 667 33.65 38.61 7.60
CA HIS A 667 34.01 38.40 9.00
C HIS A 667 35.28 37.54 9.15
N ILE A 668 35.42 36.46 8.36
CA ILE A 668 36.63 35.63 8.35
C ILE A 668 37.85 36.43 7.89
N ARG A 669 37.72 37.25 6.83
CA ARG A 669 38.82 38.13 6.35
C ARG A 669 39.24 39.15 7.43
N THR A 670 38.28 39.78 8.10
CA THR A 670 38.55 40.71 9.21
C THR A 670 39.22 40.02 10.40
N GLN A 671 38.78 38.80 10.75
CA GLN A 671 39.43 38.02 11.81
C GLN A 671 40.91 37.71 11.44
N GLN A 672 41.17 37.26 10.21
CA GLN A 672 42.54 36.99 9.73
C GLN A 672 43.42 38.25 9.72
N GLN A 673 42.86 39.42 9.39
CA GLN A 673 43.56 40.71 9.52
C GLN A 673 43.92 41.02 10.97
N ILE A 674 42.97 40.90 11.91
CA ILE A 674 43.20 41.14 13.34
C ILE A 674 44.24 40.17 13.91
N GLU A 675 44.18 38.87 13.56
CA GLU A 675 45.18 37.88 13.99
C GLU A 675 46.58 38.18 13.43
N THR A 676 46.66 38.72 12.20
CA THR A 676 47.91 39.18 11.57
C THR A 676 48.47 40.40 12.28
N GLU A 677 47.64 41.41 12.58
CA GLU A 677 48.04 42.60 13.34
C GLU A 677 48.50 42.26 14.75
N VAL A 678 47.74 41.44 15.49
CA VAL A 678 48.13 40.93 16.82
C VAL A 678 49.47 40.18 16.76
N THR A 679 49.71 39.41 15.70
CA THR A 679 50.99 38.71 15.48
C THR A 679 52.13 39.69 15.20
N ASN A 680 51.89 40.75 14.43
CA ASN A 680 52.88 41.79 14.15
C ASN A 680 53.19 42.64 15.40
N ILE A 681 52.18 43.06 16.15
CA ILE A 681 52.33 43.78 17.43
C ILE A 681 53.13 42.92 18.43
N LYS A 682 52.85 41.62 18.53
CA LYS A 682 53.65 40.69 19.36
C LYS A 682 55.12 40.60 18.92
N LYS A 683 55.41 40.63 17.61
CA LYS A 683 56.80 40.68 17.09
C LYS A 683 57.47 42.01 17.47
N THR A 684 56.81 43.14 17.25
CA THR A 684 57.33 44.47 17.60
C THR A 684 57.64 44.59 19.08
N LEU A 685 56.70 44.24 19.96
CA LEU A 685 56.90 44.26 21.41
C LEU A 685 58.08 43.37 21.85
N LYS A 686 58.27 42.20 21.21
CA LYS A 686 59.40 41.31 21.51
C LYS A 686 60.74 41.90 21.05
N ALA A 687 60.77 42.65 19.96
CA ALA A 687 61.94 43.42 19.54
C ALA A 687 62.23 44.58 20.50
N THR A 688 61.22 45.36 20.90
CA THR A 688 61.39 46.47 21.86
C THR A 688 61.87 45.98 23.23
N ALA A 689 61.34 44.85 23.71
CA ALA A 689 61.80 44.19 24.93
C ALA A 689 63.24 43.67 24.84
N SER A 690 63.76 43.42 23.63
CA SER A 690 65.14 43.03 23.41
C SER A 690 66.08 44.24 23.48
N SER A 691 65.65 45.42 23.00
CA SER A 691 66.42 46.67 23.14
C SER A 691 66.43 47.22 24.58
N SER A 692 65.34 47.07 25.34
CA SER A 692 65.27 47.56 26.74
C SER A 692 66.07 46.72 27.74
N ALA A 693 66.69 45.62 27.30
CA ALA A 693 67.46 44.72 28.17
C ALA A 693 68.96 45.06 28.27
N GLN A 694 69.43 46.15 27.63
CA GLN A 694 70.85 46.54 27.61
C GLN A 694 71.14 47.92 28.23
N ASP A 695 70.14 48.69 28.66
CA ASP A 695 70.27 50.14 28.87
C ASP A 695 69.81 50.66 30.25
N THR A 696 69.63 49.76 31.23
CA THR A 696 69.20 50.11 32.60
C THR A 696 69.95 49.36 33.71
N ASP A 697 71.28 49.48 33.77
CA ASP A 697 72.06 49.15 34.98
C ASP A 697 73.24 50.12 35.22
N GLN A 698 73.11 51.37 34.77
CA GLN A 698 74.01 52.48 35.11
C GLN A 698 73.22 53.79 35.28
N HIS A 699 72.80 54.11 36.52
CA HIS A 699 73.16 55.36 37.24
C HIS A 699 72.30 55.65 38.49
N LEU A 700 72.98 55.73 39.64
CA LEU A 700 72.82 56.70 40.74
C LEU A 700 71.43 56.99 41.36
N ALA A 701 71.18 56.36 42.51
CA ALA A 701 71.18 56.94 43.87
C ALA A 701 70.59 58.34 44.20
N GLU A 702 70.13 58.46 45.45
CA GLU A 702 69.93 59.69 46.29
C GLU A 702 68.75 60.65 45.98
N ARG A 703 67.63 60.53 46.73
CA ARG A 703 67.31 61.34 47.96
C ARG A 703 65.87 61.14 48.50
N GLU A 704 65.64 61.63 49.73
CA GLU A 704 64.47 61.32 50.57
C GLU A 704 63.41 62.44 50.70
N GLY A 705 62.15 62.12 50.35
CA GLY A 705 60.87 62.56 50.99
C GLY A 705 60.58 64.04 51.36
N PRO A 706 59.54 64.31 52.20
CA PRO A 706 58.32 63.52 52.43
C PRO A 706 57.00 64.41 52.32
N PRO A 707 55.89 64.31 53.09
CA PRO A 707 54.53 64.16 52.47
C PRO A 707 53.38 65.04 53.06
N LEU A 708 52.12 64.80 52.63
CA LEU A 708 50.81 64.93 53.34
C LEU A 708 49.69 64.45 52.35
N ALA A 709 48.81 63.48 52.65
CA ALA A 709 47.52 63.53 53.39
C ALA A 709 46.36 64.18 52.57
N GLU A 710 45.08 63.75 52.58
CA GLU A 710 44.23 63.07 53.59
C GLU A 710 43.09 62.16 53.02
N GLN A 711 42.64 61.17 53.81
CA GLN A 711 41.24 60.74 54.18
C GLN A 711 40.08 60.66 53.12
N ARG A 712 39.05 59.78 53.15
CA ARG A 712 38.53 58.76 54.13
C ARG A 712 37.56 57.73 53.43
N GLN A 713 37.22 56.62 54.09
CA GLN A 713 36.15 55.63 53.75
C GLN A 713 34.92 55.77 54.72
N PRO A 714 33.88 54.89 54.82
CA PRO A 714 33.32 53.78 53.98
C PRO A 714 31.80 54.03 53.62
N THR A 715 30.74 53.17 53.57
CA THR A 715 30.45 51.75 53.94
C THR A 715 29.17 51.12 53.28
N LYS A 716 29.31 49.90 52.71
CA LYS A 716 28.39 48.70 52.63
C LYS A 716 26.82 48.73 52.57
N LYS A 717 26.33 47.99 51.54
CA LYS A 717 25.34 46.85 51.54
C LYS A 717 23.79 47.00 51.43
N MET A 718 23.27 46.41 50.33
CA MET A 718 22.16 45.41 50.20
C MET A 718 20.70 45.72 50.62
N SER A 719 19.77 45.60 49.64
CA SER A 719 18.63 44.64 49.67
C SER A 719 17.93 44.55 48.29
N LYS A 720 16.91 43.68 48.14
CA LYS A 720 16.15 43.40 46.88
C LYS A 720 14.74 44.03 46.92
N VAL A 721 14.09 44.25 45.76
CA VAL A 721 12.74 43.71 45.38
C VAL A 721 12.18 44.28 44.05
N LYS A 722 11.43 43.42 43.33
CA LYS A 722 10.47 43.55 42.19
C LYS A 722 10.06 44.95 41.65
N GLY A 723 9.81 45.04 40.33
CA GLY A 723 9.02 46.12 39.69
C GLY A 723 8.66 45.88 38.21
N LEU A 724 7.37 46.01 37.85
CA LEU A 724 6.68 45.60 36.60
C LEU A 724 6.96 46.41 35.30
N VAL A 725 6.95 45.70 34.17
CA VAL A 725 6.23 45.95 32.88
C VAL A 725 5.98 47.38 32.36
N SER A 726 6.47 47.63 31.13
CA SER A 726 5.79 48.36 30.03
C SER A 726 6.39 47.84 28.71
N SER A 727 5.71 47.27 27.70
CA SER A 727 4.45 47.57 26.98
C SER A 727 4.64 48.45 25.73
N ARG A 728 4.24 47.89 24.58
CA ARG A 728 4.05 48.49 23.24
C ARG A 728 5.19 49.33 22.63
N HIS A 729 5.77 48.80 21.56
CA HIS A 729 5.26 49.16 20.22
C HIS A 729 5.18 47.92 19.32
#